data_AF-A0A6I4WGP4-F1
#
_entry.id   AF-A0A6I4WGP4-F1
#
_cell.length_a   1.000
_cell.length_b   1.000
_cell.length_c   1.000
_cell.angle_alpha   90.00
_cell.angle_beta   90.00
_cell.angle_gamma   90.00
#
_symmetry.space_group_name_H-M   'P 1'
#
loop_
_entity.id
_entity.type
_entity.pdbx_description
1 polymer ?
#
loop_
_entity_poly.entity_id
_entity_poly.type
_entity_poly.pdbx_seq_one_letter_code
_entity_poly.pdbx_strand_id
1 'polypeptide(L)'
;MTPDATPDPTPDPTGDALRDAARELAETADAIRTASVHATAALTGTAPTARRRPGLRAQRALLRAVTNPRGLGAPAGGPLGTLGAKLGGALRAESLAVRVLTTSLRLRIAAVTLSHPELAEGPLLKRLNDAVTEGREIEAARALVALVRDRGAARALTALAPVFGEILALRALRDRSPLNDRTAWLIATGTATATADPLTGLSNRAVAALDVGAGAARRTVLAPDEHLSTDGSLLAFLGDIGVLGPTGRVAIRAVQGPDGTERYVVLVPGMRLGRPDDASPADLLGAFSATVRASGPYSRALGRAVADCVPDGAEIAFVGHSAGGAAALSLAQDAAFCARWTVTHIVAVGSPVDFKQPADPRTWVASITNQHDLIPTLDGQGAGNCFDLHPDWYVVDYTDPSHVFPACHSIEHYTRNLAEDLPEARDAVDARLSPLRGPVTRTHVYQLYDSDGGVTRRATTTHGPVELPVRCDDGYAVTAYFTVRAAGLPDETVTVRGRALVAVHIAEHRRGTLGRFGEASVGVLTRGFGTCLLASAQSTGLAHAVATEVFGQPATEADVRAGGGARWTRAEVDAGGPVLTLAGALGPGVPLAGGTHTVSTLKNGTLTPSCVEERGPRKAHPAPGLRLTAGPDEHPMARHLRELGLDGARPVFCVVARAHRSLRSVPG
;
A
#
# COMPACT_ATOMS: atom_id res chain seq x y z
N MET A 1 4.68 -20.93 -38.82
CA MET A 1 3.28 -20.47 -38.90
C MET A 1 3.06 -19.57 -37.71
N THR A 2 3.07 -18.26 -37.95
CA THR A 2 2.57 -17.24 -37.02
C THR A 2 1.10 -17.57 -36.71
N PRO A 3 0.68 -17.67 -35.44
CA PRO A 3 -0.73 -17.83 -35.14
C PRO A 3 -1.42 -16.50 -35.44
N ASP A 4 -2.46 -16.56 -36.26
CA ASP A 4 -3.38 -15.45 -36.54
C ASP A 4 -3.92 -14.91 -35.22
N ALA A 5 -3.90 -13.57 -35.10
CA ALA A 5 -4.53 -12.86 -34.01
C ALA A 5 -6.03 -13.21 -33.93
N THR A 6 -6.51 -13.50 -32.74
CA THR A 6 -7.94 -13.56 -32.42
C THR A 6 -8.64 -12.26 -32.84
N PRO A 7 -9.92 -12.31 -33.22
CA PRO A 7 -10.60 -11.15 -33.79
C PRO A 7 -10.69 -10.04 -32.74
N ASP A 8 -9.99 -8.96 -33.00
CA ASP A 8 -10.18 -7.67 -32.33
C ASP A 8 -11.69 -7.34 -32.39
N PRO A 9 -12.34 -6.89 -31.29
CA PRO A 9 -13.68 -6.29 -31.40
C PRO A 9 -13.63 -5.30 -32.56
N THR A 10 -14.58 -5.41 -33.50
CA THR A 10 -14.58 -4.64 -34.75
C THR A 10 -14.11 -3.21 -34.48
N PRO A 11 -12.95 -2.79 -35.03
CA PRO A 11 -12.31 -1.55 -34.61
C PRO A 11 -13.30 -0.42 -34.81
N ASP A 12 -13.61 0.33 -33.74
CA ASP A 12 -14.33 1.59 -33.87
C ASP A 12 -13.29 2.61 -34.35
N PRO A 13 -13.28 2.96 -35.65
CA PRO A 13 -12.24 3.83 -36.21
C PRO A 13 -12.24 5.21 -35.55
N THR A 14 -13.36 5.61 -34.96
CA THR A 14 -13.48 6.88 -34.23
C THR A 14 -12.81 6.78 -32.86
N GLY A 15 -13.08 5.70 -32.12
CA GLY A 15 -12.44 5.41 -30.83
C GLY A 15 -10.93 5.31 -30.95
N ASP A 16 -10.42 4.61 -31.98
CA ASP A 16 -8.98 4.43 -32.19
C ASP A 16 -8.30 5.74 -32.57
N ALA A 17 -8.90 6.54 -33.45
CA ALA A 17 -8.39 7.87 -33.76
C ALA A 17 -8.32 8.79 -32.53
N LEU A 18 -9.29 8.69 -31.61
CA LEU A 18 -9.27 9.43 -30.35
C LEU A 18 -8.15 8.95 -29.41
N ARG A 19 -7.91 7.64 -29.32
CA ARG A 19 -6.79 7.07 -28.53
C ARG A 19 -5.43 7.48 -29.11
N ASP A 20 -5.27 7.43 -30.42
CA ASP A 20 -4.04 7.86 -31.10
C ASP A 20 -3.75 9.35 -30.88
N ALA A 21 -4.77 10.21 -31.04
CA ALA A 21 -4.65 11.63 -30.73
C ALA A 21 -4.36 11.87 -29.24
N ALA A 22 -4.97 11.09 -28.35
CA ALA A 22 -4.67 11.15 -26.93
C ALA A 22 -3.21 10.79 -26.63
N ARG A 23 -2.65 9.76 -27.28
CA ARG A 23 -1.25 9.36 -27.16
C ARG A 23 -0.32 10.48 -27.61
N GLU A 24 -0.54 11.02 -28.80
CA GLU A 24 0.27 12.12 -29.35
C GLU A 24 0.27 13.36 -28.44
N LEU A 25 -0.90 13.71 -27.88
CA LEU A 25 -1.01 14.82 -26.93
C LEU A 25 -0.29 14.52 -25.62
N ALA A 26 -0.33 13.29 -25.10
CA ALA A 26 0.39 12.93 -23.88
C ALA A 26 1.92 13.01 -24.07
N GLU A 27 2.43 12.53 -25.20
CA GLU A 27 3.85 12.64 -25.58
C GLU A 27 4.26 14.11 -25.76
N THR A 28 3.43 14.90 -26.44
CA THR A 28 3.63 16.35 -26.61
C THR A 28 3.66 17.07 -25.26
N ALA A 29 2.75 16.72 -24.35
CA ALA A 29 2.72 17.29 -23.01
C ALA A 29 4.00 16.99 -22.23
N ASP A 30 4.54 15.77 -22.32
CA ASP A 30 5.80 15.40 -21.67
C ASP A 30 7.01 16.14 -22.28
N ALA A 31 7.04 16.29 -23.62
CA ALA A 31 8.06 17.09 -24.29
C ALA A 31 8.03 18.57 -23.84
N ILE A 32 6.85 19.17 -23.74
CA ILE A 32 6.67 20.55 -23.25
C ILE A 32 7.12 20.66 -21.78
N ARG A 33 6.79 19.67 -20.95
CA ARG A 33 7.22 19.61 -19.54
C ARG A 33 8.73 19.53 -19.43
N THR A 34 9.37 18.65 -20.20
CA THR A 34 10.84 18.49 -20.26
C THR A 34 11.51 19.78 -20.73
N ALA A 35 10.99 20.43 -21.77
CA ALA A 35 11.47 21.74 -22.22
C ALA A 35 11.33 22.81 -21.11
N SER A 36 10.24 22.78 -20.33
CA SER A 36 10.02 23.69 -19.20
C SER A 36 11.02 23.46 -18.06
N VAL A 37 11.36 22.20 -17.77
CA VAL A 37 12.40 21.84 -16.80
C VAL A 37 13.76 22.36 -17.26
N HIS A 38 14.13 22.14 -18.52
CA HIS A 38 15.39 22.64 -19.08
C HIS A 38 15.44 24.17 -19.09
N ALA A 39 14.35 24.86 -19.45
CA ALA A 39 14.28 26.32 -19.42
C ALA A 39 14.41 26.88 -17.99
N THR A 40 13.79 26.22 -17.01
CA THR A 40 13.90 26.58 -15.59
C THR A 40 15.30 26.31 -15.04
N ALA A 41 15.93 25.20 -15.45
CA ALA A 41 17.31 24.89 -15.12
C ALA A 41 18.27 25.93 -15.73
N ALA A 42 18.09 26.33 -16.98
CA ALA A 42 18.90 27.38 -17.62
C ALA A 42 18.74 28.75 -16.96
N LEU A 43 17.58 29.03 -16.35
CA LEU A 43 17.35 30.24 -15.53
C LEU A 43 18.02 30.19 -14.16
N THR A 44 18.26 29.00 -13.60
CA THR A 44 18.74 28.80 -12.21
C THR A 44 20.19 28.34 -12.12
N GLY A 45 20.71 27.68 -13.15
CA GLY A 45 22.06 27.16 -13.24
C GLY A 45 23.05 28.23 -13.70
N THR A 46 23.47 29.11 -12.80
CA THR A 46 24.71 29.88 -12.96
C THR A 46 25.46 30.01 -11.63
N ALA A 47 26.52 29.22 -11.46
CA ALA A 47 27.63 29.59 -10.57
C ALA A 47 28.50 30.67 -11.27
N PRO A 48 29.22 31.53 -10.51
CA PRO A 48 29.65 32.84 -10.97
C PRO A 48 31.00 32.80 -11.70
N THR A 49 31.10 32.19 -12.88
CA THR A 49 32.34 32.25 -13.68
C THR A 49 32.08 32.23 -15.19
N ALA A 50 31.60 33.34 -15.74
CA ALA A 50 32.05 33.83 -17.05
C ALA A 50 31.43 35.20 -17.35
N ARG A 51 32.25 36.24 -17.24
CA ARG A 51 32.03 37.53 -17.87
C ARG A 51 31.93 37.32 -19.39
N ARG A 52 30.73 37.44 -19.97
CA ARG A 52 30.44 38.11 -21.26
C ARG A 52 28.92 38.13 -21.47
N ARG A 53 28.32 39.32 -21.42
CA ARG A 53 26.88 39.58 -21.54
C ARG A 53 26.47 39.69 -23.02
N PRO A 54 25.68 38.72 -23.50
CA PRO A 54 24.41 38.97 -24.20
C PRO A 54 23.18 38.50 -23.37
N GLY A 55 23.40 38.02 -22.14
CA GLY A 55 22.47 37.15 -21.40
C GLY A 55 21.17 37.75 -20.83
N LEU A 56 21.02 39.08 -20.70
CA LEU A 56 19.81 39.64 -20.05
C LEU A 56 18.54 39.56 -20.91
N ARG A 57 18.67 39.71 -22.24
CA ARG A 57 17.51 39.57 -23.16
C ARG A 57 17.08 38.11 -23.24
N ALA A 58 18.03 37.18 -23.33
CA ALA A 58 17.78 35.75 -23.31
C ALA A 58 17.16 35.30 -21.97
N GLN A 59 17.69 35.76 -20.83
CA GLN A 59 17.10 35.48 -19.51
C GLN A 59 15.69 36.04 -19.36
N ARG A 60 15.43 37.27 -19.83
CA ARG A 60 14.06 37.84 -19.83
C ARG A 60 13.12 37.07 -20.76
N ALA A 61 13.60 36.62 -21.91
CA ALA A 61 12.81 35.80 -22.83
C ALA A 61 12.48 34.43 -22.21
N LEU A 62 13.45 33.76 -21.59
CA LEU A 62 13.26 32.50 -20.86
C LEU A 62 12.32 32.68 -19.67
N LEU A 63 12.52 33.71 -18.85
CA LEU A 63 11.64 34.01 -17.73
C LEU A 63 10.21 34.27 -18.20
N ARG A 64 10.02 35.05 -19.28
CA ARG A 64 8.72 35.27 -19.90
C ARG A 64 8.13 33.96 -20.44
N ALA A 65 8.92 33.13 -21.12
CA ALA A 65 8.44 31.85 -21.63
C ALA A 65 7.94 30.94 -20.49
N VAL A 66 8.67 30.87 -19.38
CA VAL A 66 8.37 30.01 -18.23
C VAL A 66 7.22 30.54 -17.36
N THR A 67 7.00 31.85 -17.30
CA THR A 67 5.97 32.47 -16.42
C THR A 67 4.73 32.97 -17.14
N ASN A 68 4.78 33.12 -18.47
CA ASN A 68 3.64 33.60 -19.24
C ASN A 68 2.64 32.46 -19.47
N PRO A 69 1.34 32.62 -19.14
CA PRO A 69 0.32 31.61 -19.42
C PRO A 69 0.07 31.36 -20.92
N ARG A 70 0.55 32.23 -21.82
CA ARG A 70 0.58 32.02 -23.28
C ARG A 70 1.88 31.34 -23.76
N GLY A 71 2.83 31.10 -22.86
CA GLY A 71 4.07 30.35 -23.09
C GLY A 71 3.99 28.99 -22.40
N LEU A 72 5.06 28.57 -21.72
CA LEU A 72 5.11 27.32 -20.95
C LEU A 72 4.27 27.38 -19.67
N GLY A 73 4.05 28.58 -19.12
CA GLY A 73 3.00 28.85 -18.14
C GLY A 73 3.33 28.56 -16.67
N ALA A 74 4.37 27.79 -16.35
CA ALA A 74 4.92 27.69 -14.98
C ALA A 74 6.37 27.17 -14.95
N PRO A 75 7.20 27.59 -13.97
CA PRO A 75 8.51 26.97 -13.70
C PRO A 75 8.37 25.53 -13.20
N ALA A 76 9.21 24.63 -13.71
CA ALA A 76 9.20 23.21 -13.40
C ALA A 76 10.61 22.72 -13.04
N GLY A 77 10.74 21.85 -12.04
CA GLY A 77 12.04 21.29 -11.61
C GLY A 77 12.94 22.24 -10.81
N GLY A 78 13.85 21.69 -10.01
CA GLY A 78 14.79 22.45 -9.17
C GLY A 78 14.15 23.25 -8.02
N PRO A 79 14.95 24.04 -7.28
CA PRO A 79 14.46 24.83 -6.13
C PRO A 79 13.46 25.92 -6.53
N LEU A 80 13.60 26.57 -7.70
CA LEU A 80 12.61 27.53 -8.21
C LEU A 80 11.34 26.86 -8.74
N GLY A 81 11.40 25.64 -9.30
CA GLY A 81 10.19 24.87 -9.61
C GLY A 81 9.47 24.38 -8.36
N THR A 82 10.21 24.08 -7.29
CA THR A 82 9.62 23.71 -5.98
C THR A 82 9.01 24.93 -5.28
N LEU A 83 9.67 26.09 -5.37
CA LEU A 83 9.10 27.36 -4.91
C LEU A 83 7.90 27.78 -5.77
N GLY A 84 7.97 27.59 -7.08
CA GLY A 84 6.91 27.87 -8.05
C GLY A 84 5.69 26.96 -7.89
N ALA A 85 5.88 25.68 -7.55
CA ALA A 85 4.78 24.78 -7.18
C ALA A 85 4.11 25.22 -5.86
N LYS A 86 4.87 25.78 -4.92
CA LYS A 86 4.35 26.32 -3.64
C LYS A 86 3.72 27.72 -3.78
N LEU A 87 4.23 28.57 -4.67
CA LEU A 87 3.78 29.95 -4.91
C LEU A 87 2.76 30.07 -6.06
N GLY A 88 2.71 29.10 -6.97
CA GLY A 88 1.73 28.99 -8.06
C GLY A 88 0.29 28.78 -7.56
N GLY A 89 0.11 28.42 -6.29
CA GLY A 89 -1.17 28.54 -5.59
C GLY A 89 -1.73 29.98 -5.59
N ALA A 90 -0.87 31.00 -5.73
CA ALA A 90 -1.27 32.43 -5.75
C ALA A 90 -1.37 33.04 -7.16
N LEU A 91 -0.70 32.47 -8.18
CA LEU A 91 -0.76 32.93 -9.58
C LEU A 91 -1.49 31.88 -10.41
N ARG A 92 -2.75 32.18 -10.80
CA ARG A 92 -3.72 31.35 -11.55
C ARG A 92 -3.28 30.80 -12.95
N ALA A 93 -1.99 30.74 -13.27
CA ALA A 93 -1.51 30.29 -14.58
C ALA A 93 -1.35 28.76 -14.63
N GLU A 94 -2.29 28.08 -15.28
CA GLU A 94 -2.17 26.66 -15.65
C GLU A 94 -1.10 26.50 -16.75
N SER A 95 -0.15 25.58 -16.57
CA SER A 95 0.95 25.34 -17.53
C SER A 95 0.43 24.77 -18.84
N LEU A 96 1.11 25.06 -19.95
CA LEU A 96 0.74 24.52 -21.26
C LEU A 96 0.76 22.98 -21.25
N ALA A 97 1.77 22.40 -20.60
CA ALA A 97 1.92 20.96 -20.46
C ALA A 97 0.70 20.31 -19.78
N VAL A 98 0.17 20.90 -18.70
CA VAL A 98 -1.01 20.40 -17.98
C VAL A 98 -2.28 20.51 -18.85
N ARG A 99 -2.43 21.58 -19.65
CA ARG A 99 -3.59 21.72 -20.55
C ARG A 99 -3.59 20.68 -21.66
N VAL A 100 -2.43 20.45 -22.28
CA VAL A 100 -2.27 19.44 -23.33
C VAL A 100 -2.56 18.05 -22.76
N LEU A 101 -2.01 17.73 -21.58
CA LEU A 101 -2.26 16.45 -20.91
C LEU A 101 -3.72 16.27 -20.46
N THR A 102 -4.36 17.33 -19.98
CA THR A 102 -5.80 17.33 -19.64
C THR A 102 -6.64 17.06 -20.89
N THR A 103 -6.23 17.58 -22.05
CA THR A 103 -6.91 17.33 -23.33
C THR A 103 -6.74 15.87 -23.75
N SER A 104 -5.53 15.31 -23.61
CA SER A 104 -5.28 13.88 -23.83
C SER A 104 -6.22 13.00 -23.00
N LEU A 105 -6.30 13.23 -21.68
CA LEU A 105 -7.18 12.45 -20.79
C LEU A 105 -8.67 12.58 -21.17
N ARG A 106 -9.12 13.75 -21.63
CA ARG A 106 -10.50 13.93 -22.11
C ARG A 106 -10.77 13.12 -23.38
N LEU A 107 -9.80 13.03 -24.30
CA LEU A 107 -9.94 12.21 -25.51
C LEU A 107 -10.02 10.72 -25.16
N ARG A 108 -9.27 10.25 -24.17
CA ARG A 108 -9.37 8.86 -23.66
C ARG A 108 -10.75 8.57 -23.09
N ILE A 109 -11.26 9.44 -22.22
CA ILE A 109 -12.61 9.31 -21.66
C ILE A 109 -13.64 9.28 -22.79
N ALA A 110 -13.50 10.14 -23.81
CA ALA A 110 -14.39 10.14 -24.97
C ALA A 110 -14.30 8.82 -25.76
N ALA A 111 -13.10 8.30 -26.01
CA ALA A 111 -12.89 7.02 -26.68
C ALA A 111 -13.53 5.85 -25.93
N VAL A 112 -13.33 5.78 -24.60
CA VAL A 112 -13.95 4.75 -23.75
C VAL A 112 -15.46 4.88 -23.74
N THR A 113 -16.00 6.11 -23.74
CA THR A 113 -17.46 6.35 -23.77
C THR A 113 -18.09 5.87 -25.09
N LEU A 114 -17.35 5.85 -26.19
CA LEU A 114 -17.85 5.29 -27.46
C LEU A 114 -17.99 3.76 -27.39
N SER A 115 -17.05 3.08 -26.75
CA SER A 115 -17.10 1.63 -26.57
C SER A 115 -17.96 1.18 -25.37
N HIS A 116 -18.31 2.11 -24.48
CA HIS A 116 -19.14 1.88 -23.29
C HIS A 116 -20.32 2.86 -23.25
N PRO A 117 -21.38 2.64 -24.07
CA PRO A 117 -22.52 3.55 -24.14
C PRO A 117 -23.21 3.75 -22.78
N GLU A 118 -23.12 2.79 -21.87
CA GLU A 118 -23.64 2.89 -20.50
C GLU A 118 -23.03 4.06 -19.70
N LEU A 119 -21.84 4.54 -20.05
CA LEU A 119 -21.22 5.73 -19.46
C LEU A 119 -21.93 7.02 -19.89
N ALA A 120 -22.59 7.02 -21.05
CA ALA A 120 -23.43 8.11 -21.53
C ALA A 120 -24.90 7.97 -21.06
N GLU A 121 -25.30 6.79 -20.61
CA GLU A 121 -26.65 6.47 -20.16
C GLU A 121 -26.89 6.85 -18.70
N GLY A 122 -27.39 8.07 -18.52
CA GLY A 122 -27.97 8.52 -17.27
C GLY A 122 -27.57 9.96 -16.92
N PRO A 123 -28.51 10.78 -16.43
CA PRO A 123 -28.27 12.20 -16.21
C PRO A 123 -27.17 12.48 -15.17
N LEU A 124 -26.96 11.57 -14.19
CA LEU A 124 -25.92 11.73 -13.16
C LEU A 124 -24.51 11.34 -13.64
N LEU A 125 -24.38 10.29 -14.46
CA LEU A 125 -23.11 9.87 -15.06
C LEU A 125 -22.64 10.89 -16.09
N LYS A 126 -23.53 11.29 -17.00
CA LYS A 126 -23.25 12.35 -17.97
C LYS A 126 -22.84 13.65 -17.27
N ARG A 127 -23.57 14.07 -16.24
CA ARG A 127 -23.21 15.27 -15.46
C ARG A 127 -21.85 15.15 -14.77
N LEU A 128 -21.51 13.98 -14.23
CA LEU A 128 -20.20 13.74 -13.63
C LEU A 128 -19.10 13.81 -14.70
N ASN A 129 -19.31 13.15 -15.85
CA ASN A 129 -18.38 13.17 -16.96
C ASN A 129 -18.17 14.58 -17.52
N ASP A 130 -19.25 15.33 -17.76
CA ASP A 130 -19.22 16.73 -18.20
C ASP A 130 -18.52 17.62 -17.18
N ALA A 131 -18.75 17.41 -15.88
CA ALA A 131 -18.12 18.20 -14.82
C ALA A 131 -16.62 17.88 -14.68
N VAL A 132 -16.21 16.62 -14.82
CA VAL A 132 -14.80 16.21 -14.83
C VAL A 132 -14.11 16.76 -16.08
N THR A 133 -14.75 16.61 -17.24
CA THR A 133 -14.28 17.12 -18.52
C THR A 133 -14.14 18.64 -18.48
N GLU A 134 -15.16 19.40 -18.12
CA GLU A 134 -15.08 20.88 -18.06
C GLU A 134 -14.24 21.41 -16.89
N GLY A 135 -13.84 20.53 -15.97
CA GLY A 135 -13.03 20.91 -14.83
C GLY A 135 -13.82 21.66 -13.73
N ARG A 136 -15.08 21.33 -13.53
CA ARG A 136 -15.92 21.90 -12.47
C ARG A 136 -15.85 21.02 -11.22
N GLU A 137 -14.80 21.16 -10.41
CA GLU A 137 -14.50 20.24 -9.28
C GLU A 137 -15.63 20.10 -8.26
N ILE A 138 -16.25 21.22 -7.88
CA ILE A 138 -17.38 21.23 -6.94
C ILE A 138 -18.59 20.50 -7.55
N GLU A 139 -18.80 20.66 -8.85
CA GLU A 139 -19.90 20.00 -9.56
C GLU A 139 -19.62 18.51 -9.75
N ALA A 140 -18.39 18.13 -10.07
CA ALA A 140 -17.96 16.73 -10.16
C ALA A 140 -18.12 16.03 -8.81
N ALA A 141 -17.68 16.65 -7.70
CA ALA A 141 -17.87 16.11 -6.37
C ALA A 141 -19.37 15.96 -6.00
N ARG A 142 -20.20 16.95 -6.36
CA ARG A 142 -21.65 16.88 -6.14
C ARG A 142 -22.32 15.80 -6.99
N ALA A 143 -21.92 15.67 -8.25
CA ALA A 143 -22.44 14.66 -9.18
C ALA A 143 -22.04 13.24 -8.73
N LEU A 144 -20.80 13.05 -8.26
CA LEU A 144 -20.35 11.79 -7.68
C LEU A 144 -21.12 11.43 -6.40
N VAL A 145 -21.31 12.39 -5.48
CA VAL A 145 -22.13 12.17 -4.27
C VAL A 145 -23.58 11.84 -4.63
N ALA A 146 -24.14 12.50 -5.66
CA ALA A 146 -25.49 12.20 -6.14
C ALA A 146 -25.57 10.78 -6.75
N LEU A 147 -24.58 10.38 -7.55
CA LEU A 147 -24.49 9.04 -8.15
C LEU A 147 -24.38 7.95 -7.08
N VAL A 148 -23.56 8.17 -6.05
CA VAL A 148 -23.42 7.25 -4.91
C VAL A 148 -24.72 7.17 -4.10
N ARG A 149 -25.44 8.28 -3.92
CA ARG A 149 -26.73 8.29 -3.21
C ARG A 149 -27.84 7.59 -3.99
N ASP A 150 -27.84 7.71 -5.32
CA ASP A 150 -28.82 7.12 -6.21
C ASP A 150 -28.62 5.60 -6.35
N ARG A 151 -27.40 5.17 -6.67
CA ARG A 151 -27.10 3.77 -7.05
C ARG A 151 -26.44 2.96 -5.93
N GLY A 152 -25.96 3.62 -4.88
CA GLY A 152 -25.05 3.02 -3.88
C GLY A 152 -23.59 3.06 -4.33
N ALA A 153 -22.66 2.97 -3.39
CA ALA A 153 -21.23 3.14 -3.66
C ALA A 153 -20.66 2.10 -4.64
N ALA A 154 -21.01 0.82 -4.49
CA ALA A 154 -20.50 -0.26 -5.34
C ALA A 154 -20.94 -0.11 -6.81
N ARG A 155 -22.23 0.22 -7.04
CA ARG A 155 -22.76 0.43 -8.40
C ARG A 155 -22.31 1.75 -9.02
N ALA A 156 -22.09 2.79 -8.22
CA ALA A 156 -21.49 4.04 -8.70
C ALA A 156 -20.03 3.84 -9.13
N LEU A 157 -19.27 3.04 -8.37
CA LEU A 157 -17.89 2.65 -8.70
C LEU A 157 -17.83 1.76 -9.95
N THR A 158 -18.72 0.77 -10.04
CA THR A 158 -18.91 -0.05 -11.25
C THR A 158 -19.09 0.81 -12.50
N ALA A 159 -20.03 1.76 -12.43
CA ALA A 159 -20.37 2.61 -13.56
C ALA A 159 -19.26 3.61 -13.94
N LEU A 160 -18.19 3.71 -13.15
CA LEU A 160 -17.05 4.57 -13.44
C LEU A 160 -15.78 3.78 -13.72
N ALA A 161 -15.81 2.45 -13.58
CA ALA A 161 -14.63 1.61 -13.66
C ALA A 161 -13.84 1.76 -14.97
N PRO A 162 -14.48 1.80 -16.16
CA PRO A 162 -13.75 1.91 -17.42
C PRO A 162 -12.96 3.22 -17.58
N VAL A 163 -13.35 4.29 -16.87
CA VAL A 163 -12.71 5.63 -16.92
C VAL A 163 -12.09 6.05 -15.60
N PHE A 164 -11.96 5.10 -14.65
CA PHE A 164 -11.57 5.40 -13.28
C PHE A 164 -10.16 5.99 -13.20
N GLY A 165 -9.21 5.41 -13.94
CA GLY A 165 -7.83 5.88 -14.04
C GLY A 165 -7.75 7.32 -14.55
N GLU A 166 -8.48 7.64 -15.63
CA GLU A 166 -8.51 8.98 -16.23
C GLU A 166 -9.13 10.01 -15.28
N ILE A 167 -10.21 9.68 -14.58
CA ILE A 167 -10.85 10.55 -13.58
C ILE A 167 -9.87 10.85 -12.44
N LEU A 168 -9.14 9.83 -11.96
CA LEU A 168 -8.13 10.01 -10.92
C LEU A 168 -6.98 10.90 -11.39
N ALA A 169 -6.46 10.70 -12.61
CA ALA A 169 -5.42 11.53 -13.19
C ALA A 169 -5.88 12.99 -13.38
N LEU A 170 -7.10 13.20 -13.89
CA LEU A 170 -7.67 14.55 -14.04
C LEU A 170 -7.85 15.26 -12.70
N ARG A 171 -8.33 14.55 -11.66
CA ARG A 171 -8.44 15.11 -10.32
C ARG A 171 -7.05 15.47 -9.76
N ALA A 172 -6.08 14.58 -9.91
CA ALA A 172 -4.74 14.76 -9.38
C ALA A 172 -3.99 15.92 -10.05
N LEU A 173 -4.14 16.14 -11.36
CA LEU A 173 -3.59 17.31 -12.07
C LEU A 173 -4.18 18.66 -11.60
N ARG A 174 -5.41 18.64 -11.04
CA ARG A 174 -6.18 19.87 -10.76
C ARG A 174 -6.22 20.24 -9.28
N ASP A 175 -5.96 19.29 -8.39
CA ASP A 175 -5.80 19.48 -6.94
C ASP A 175 -4.52 20.29 -6.56
N ARG A 176 -3.61 20.54 -7.53
CA ARG A 176 -2.40 21.38 -7.37
C ARG A 176 -1.48 20.94 -6.23
N SER A 177 -1.57 19.68 -5.83
CA SER A 177 -0.69 19.07 -4.84
C SER A 177 0.53 18.50 -5.56
N PRO A 178 1.76 18.91 -5.24
CA PRO A 178 2.97 18.44 -5.95
C PRO A 178 3.18 16.92 -5.92
N LEU A 179 2.60 16.23 -4.94
CA LEU A 179 2.63 14.76 -4.82
C LEU A 179 1.59 14.09 -5.73
N ASN A 180 0.40 14.69 -5.85
CA ASN A 180 -0.67 14.19 -6.71
C ASN A 180 -0.34 14.48 -8.19
N ASP A 181 0.27 15.63 -8.48
CA ASP A 181 0.71 16.01 -9.83
C ASP A 181 1.63 14.94 -10.43
N ARG A 182 2.66 14.48 -9.69
CA ARG A 182 3.58 13.44 -10.19
C ARG A 182 2.84 12.15 -10.56
N THR A 183 1.93 11.68 -9.70
CA THR A 183 1.13 10.48 -9.97
C THR A 183 0.24 10.66 -11.19
N ALA A 184 -0.36 11.83 -11.35
CA ALA A 184 -1.20 12.14 -12.49
C ALA A 184 -0.43 12.12 -13.81
N TRP A 185 0.79 12.68 -13.82
CA TRP A 185 1.69 12.61 -14.97
C TRP A 185 2.05 11.17 -15.32
N LEU A 186 2.38 10.33 -14.33
CA LEU A 186 2.76 8.94 -14.55
C LEU A 186 1.62 8.11 -15.16
N ILE A 187 0.39 8.27 -14.64
CA ILE A 187 -0.82 7.63 -15.17
C ILE A 187 -1.08 8.11 -16.60
N ALA A 188 -1.09 9.44 -16.80
CA ALA A 188 -1.49 10.04 -18.07
C ALA A 188 -0.45 9.84 -19.18
N THR A 189 0.84 9.65 -18.85
CA THR A 189 1.88 9.36 -19.86
C THR A 189 2.23 7.87 -19.96
N GLY A 190 1.63 6.99 -19.14
CA GLY A 190 1.95 5.56 -19.16
C GLY A 190 3.42 5.27 -18.85
N THR A 191 4.12 6.15 -18.13
CA THR A 191 5.59 6.06 -17.98
C THR A 191 6.05 5.27 -16.76
N ALA A 192 5.23 5.18 -15.72
CA ALA A 192 5.48 4.35 -14.55
C ALA A 192 4.21 4.20 -13.70
N THR A 193 4.27 3.32 -12.71
CA THR A 193 3.21 3.13 -11.72
C THR A 193 2.93 4.40 -10.92
N ALA A 194 1.67 4.63 -10.56
CA ALA A 194 1.27 5.71 -9.65
C ALA A 194 2.18 5.77 -8.41
N THR A 195 2.66 6.97 -8.03
CA THR A 195 3.59 7.15 -6.89
C THR A 195 2.92 7.50 -5.56
N ALA A 196 1.61 7.65 -5.57
CA ALA A 196 0.77 7.95 -4.42
C ALA A 196 -0.58 7.25 -4.60
N ASP A 197 -1.19 6.86 -3.49
CA ASP A 197 -2.53 6.29 -3.48
C ASP A 197 -3.53 7.30 -4.09
N PRO A 198 -4.22 6.96 -5.19
CA PRO A 198 -5.08 7.90 -5.92
C PRO A 198 -6.31 8.36 -5.13
N LEU A 199 -6.71 7.61 -4.11
CA LEU A 199 -7.90 7.90 -3.29
C LEU A 199 -7.58 8.83 -2.11
N THR A 200 -6.40 8.67 -1.50
CA THR A 200 -5.96 9.32 -0.26
C THR A 200 -4.83 10.33 -0.47
N GLY A 201 -4.14 10.31 -1.61
CA GLY A 201 -3.01 11.20 -1.94
C GLY A 201 -1.73 10.92 -1.14
N LEU A 202 -1.69 9.82 -0.38
CA LEU A 202 -0.52 9.43 0.40
C LEU A 202 0.55 8.83 -0.51
N SER A 203 1.79 9.30 -0.42
CA SER A 203 2.88 8.78 -1.24
C SER A 203 3.12 7.29 -0.97
N ASN A 204 3.32 6.50 -2.03
CA ASN A 204 3.61 5.07 -1.95
C ASN A 204 4.90 4.79 -1.17
N ARG A 205 5.82 5.77 -1.07
CA ARG A 205 7.00 5.71 -0.19
C ARG A 205 6.65 5.80 1.31
N ALA A 206 5.70 6.65 1.67
CA ALA A 206 5.22 6.75 3.05
C ALA A 206 4.43 5.49 3.45
N VAL A 207 3.67 4.90 2.52
CA VAL A 207 2.99 3.61 2.73
C VAL A 207 3.99 2.44 2.74
N ALA A 208 5.06 2.49 1.93
CA ALA A 208 6.13 1.49 1.93
C ALA A 208 6.98 1.51 3.20
N ALA A 209 7.19 2.67 3.81
CA ALA A 209 7.85 2.76 5.12
C ALA A 209 7.02 2.14 6.26
N LEU A 210 5.70 1.96 6.05
CA LEU A 210 4.79 1.33 7.02
C LEU A 210 4.67 -0.19 6.83
N ASP A 211 5.28 -0.75 5.79
CA ASP A 211 5.11 -2.14 5.39
C ASP A 211 6.45 -2.90 5.40
N VAL A 212 6.84 -3.27 6.63
CA VAL A 212 8.12 -3.87 7.01
C VAL A 212 8.06 -5.40 7.19
N GLY A 213 6.95 -6.04 6.84
CA GLY A 213 6.77 -7.47 7.06
C GLY A 213 7.81 -8.30 6.32
N ALA A 214 8.66 -9.06 7.02
CA ALA A 214 9.72 -9.87 6.40
C ALA A 214 9.20 -10.95 5.42
N GLY A 215 7.88 -11.19 5.39
CA GLY A 215 7.21 -12.29 4.71
C GLY A 215 7.51 -13.60 5.42
N ALA A 216 6.53 -14.48 5.57
CA ALA A 216 6.74 -15.82 6.11
C ALA A 216 5.79 -16.81 5.46
N ALA A 217 6.24 -18.06 5.36
CA ALA A 217 5.46 -19.15 4.79
C ALA A 217 5.56 -20.37 5.70
N ARG A 218 4.41 -20.98 6.02
CA ARG A 218 4.36 -22.22 6.80
C ARG A 218 3.54 -23.26 6.05
N ARG A 219 4.05 -24.49 5.98
CA ARG A 219 3.30 -25.61 5.41
C ARG A 219 1.99 -25.77 6.17
N THR A 220 0.92 -25.98 5.42
CA THR A 220 -0.40 -26.31 5.94
C THR A 220 -0.99 -27.45 5.10
N VAL A 221 -2.11 -27.99 5.56
CA VAL A 221 -2.87 -29.00 4.85
C VAL A 221 -4.22 -28.44 4.46
N LEU A 222 -4.79 -28.97 3.38
CA LEU A 222 -6.17 -28.69 3.00
C LEU A 222 -7.12 -29.31 4.03
N ALA A 223 -8.28 -28.71 4.20
CA ALA A 223 -9.36 -29.33 4.95
C ALA A 223 -9.83 -30.62 4.23
N PRO A 224 -10.42 -31.60 4.96
CA PRO A 224 -10.83 -32.88 4.35
C PRO A 224 -11.83 -32.77 3.19
N ASP A 225 -12.60 -31.68 3.13
CA ASP A 225 -13.56 -31.38 2.08
C ASP A 225 -12.96 -30.58 0.92
N GLU A 226 -11.81 -29.95 1.11
CA GLU A 226 -11.11 -29.19 0.08
C GLU A 226 -10.30 -30.12 -0.84
N HIS A 227 -10.66 -30.13 -2.11
CA HIS A 227 -10.00 -30.95 -3.12
C HIS A 227 -9.45 -30.07 -4.24
N LEU A 228 -8.20 -30.30 -4.57
CA LEU A 228 -7.51 -29.65 -5.67
C LEU A 228 -7.54 -30.55 -6.91
N SER A 229 -7.83 -29.97 -8.07
CA SER A 229 -7.83 -30.67 -9.35
C SER A 229 -6.45 -31.23 -9.69
N THR A 230 -6.44 -32.35 -10.41
CA THR A 230 -5.23 -32.92 -11.03
C THR A 230 -5.07 -32.49 -12.49
N ASP A 231 -6.06 -31.80 -13.06
CA ASP A 231 -5.99 -31.27 -14.42
C ASP A 231 -5.07 -30.03 -14.48
N GLY A 232 -4.31 -29.94 -15.57
CA GLY A 232 -3.34 -28.86 -15.84
C GLY A 232 -3.90 -27.77 -16.75
N SER A 233 -5.22 -27.61 -16.82
CA SER A 233 -5.88 -26.57 -17.60
C SER A 233 -5.97 -25.25 -16.82
N LEU A 234 -6.11 -24.13 -17.56
CA LEU A 234 -6.31 -22.81 -16.98
C LEU A 234 -7.51 -22.81 -16.02
N LEU A 235 -8.66 -23.34 -16.45
CA LEU A 235 -9.87 -23.36 -15.63
C LEU A 235 -9.69 -24.19 -14.36
N ALA A 236 -8.96 -25.32 -14.43
CA ALA A 236 -8.63 -26.11 -13.24
C ALA A 236 -7.78 -25.30 -12.24
N PHE A 237 -6.73 -24.62 -12.73
CA PHE A 237 -5.89 -23.77 -11.87
C PHE A 237 -6.68 -22.61 -11.24
N LEU A 238 -7.58 -21.96 -11.98
CA LEU A 238 -8.42 -20.89 -11.42
C LEU A 238 -9.45 -21.42 -10.42
N GLY A 239 -10.06 -22.58 -10.68
CA GLY A 239 -10.94 -23.26 -9.74
C GLY A 239 -10.22 -23.62 -8.43
N ASP A 240 -8.99 -24.10 -8.54
CA ASP A 240 -8.12 -24.41 -7.41
C ASP A 240 -7.71 -23.18 -6.60
N ILE A 241 -7.48 -22.05 -7.28
CA ILE A 241 -7.31 -20.75 -6.61
C ILE A 241 -8.58 -20.36 -5.83
N GLY A 242 -9.77 -20.64 -6.38
CA GLY A 242 -11.05 -20.49 -5.69
C GLY A 242 -11.15 -21.34 -4.42
N VAL A 243 -10.73 -22.60 -4.48
CA VAL A 243 -10.69 -23.52 -3.31
C VAL A 243 -9.74 -22.99 -2.23
N LEU A 244 -8.53 -22.54 -2.60
CA LEU A 244 -7.59 -21.95 -1.65
C LEU A 244 -8.17 -20.68 -1.00
N GLY A 245 -8.89 -19.88 -1.78
CA GLY A 245 -9.56 -18.67 -1.36
C GLY A 245 -8.59 -17.55 -0.93
N PRO A 246 -9.12 -16.36 -0.62
CA PRO A 246 -8.30 -15.18 -0.37
C PRO A 246 -7.76 -15.10 1.08
N THR A 247 -7.38 -16.25 1.65
CA THR A 247 -6.98 -16.39 3.06
C THR A 247 -5.47 -16.38 3.27
N GLY A 248 -4.70 -16.02 2.24
CA GLY A 248 -3.23 -16.06 2.27
C GLY A 248 -2.67 -17.47 2.10
N ARG A 249 -3.46 -18.42 1.59
CA ARG A 249 -2.99 -19.76 1.23
C ARG A 249 -2.47 -19.78 -0.20
N VAL A 250 -1.42 -20.55 -0.46
CA VAL A 250 -0.90 -20.82 -1.81
C VAL A 250 -0.64 -22.31 -1.98
N ALA A 251 -0.72 -22.81 -3.21
CA ALA A 251 -0.35 -24.19 -3.53
C ALA A 251 0.80 -24.23 -4.53
N ILE A 252 1.73 -25.15 -4.32
CA ILE A 252 2.86 -25.43 -5.20
C ILE A 252 2.76 -26.90 -5.61
N ARG A 253 2.67 -27.16 -6.91
CA ARG A 253 2.54 -28.50 -7.49
C ARG A 253 3.78 -28.85 -8.28
N ALA A 254 4.34 -30.03 -8.04
CA ALA A 254 5.27 -30.65 -8.96
C ALA A 254 4.45 -31.44 -10.00
N VAL A 255 4.69 -31.14 -11.27
CA VAL A 255 4.01 -31.76 -12.41
C VAL A 255 5.05 -32.41 -13.30
N GLN A 256 4.82 -33.68 -13.62
CA GLN A 256 5.62 -34.37 -14.62
C GLN A 256 5.10 -33.98 -16.00
N GLY A 257 5.80 -33.10 -16.71
CA GLY A 257 5.41 -32.66 -18.04
C GLY A 257 5.33 -33.81 -19.06
N PRO A 258 4.63 -33.63 -20.20
CA PRO A 258 4.53 -34.66 -21.25
C PRO A 258 5.88 -35.14 -21.79
N ASP A 259 6.90 -34.28 -21.69
CA ASP A 259 8.28 -34.51 -22.13
C ASP A 259 9.15 -35.22 -21.07
N GLY A 260 8.59 -35.57 -19.91
CA GLY A 260 9.35 -36.18 -18.82
C GLY A 260 10.17 -35.19 -17.98
N THR A 261 10.02 -33.88 -18.20
CA THR A 261 10.63 -32.86 -17.33
C THR A 261 9.71 -32.55 -16.15
N GLU A 262 10.25 -32.55 -14.92
CA GLU A 262 9.48 -32.11 -13.73
C GLU A 262 9.46 -30.57 -13.68
N ARG A 263 8.25 -29.99 -13.60
CA ARG A 263 8.00 -28.55 -13.54
C ARG A 263 7.15 -28.21 -12.34
N TYR A 264 7.17 -26.95 -11.93
CA TYR A 264 6.45 -26.49 -10.75
C TYR A 264 5.39 -25.46 -11.13
N VAL A 265 4.14 -25.68 -10.72
CA VAL A 265 3.04 -24.72 -10.89
C VAL A 265 2.70 -24.13 -9.53
N VAL A 266 2.70 -22.80 -9.44
CA VAL A 266 2.41 -22.06 -8.22
C VAL A 266 1.10 -21.31 -8.39
N LEU A 267 0.11 -21.69 -7.58
CA LEU A 267 -1.24 -21.13 -7.57
C LEU A 267 -1.33 -20.06 -6.48
N VAL A 268 -1.60 -18.82 -6.89
CA VAL A 268 -1.49 -17.62 -6.03
C VAL A 268 -2.83 -16.87 -5.99
N PRO A 269 -3.66 -17.12 -4.98
CA PRO A 269 -4.93 -16.41 -4.84
C PRO A 269 -4.81 -14.91 -4.63
N GLY A 270 -5.94 -14.21 -4.80
CA GLY A 270 -6.08 -12.85 -4.32
C GLY A 270 -6.06 -12.77 -2.80
N MET A 271 -6.15 -11.55 -2.26
CA MET A 271 -6.25 -11.33 -0.83
C MET A 271 -7.63 -10.79 -0.43
N ARG A 272 -8.02 -11.00 0.83
CA ARG A 272 -9.40 -10.72 1.26
C ARG A 272 -9.71 -9.23 1.18
N LEU A 273 -10.71 -8.87 0.38
CA LEU A 273 -11.31 -7.53 0.36
C LEU A 273 -12.18 -7.36 1.62
N GLY A 274 -11.70 -6.71 2.68
CA GLY A 274 -12.52 -6.55 3.88
C GLY A 274 -11.80 -6.06 5.14
N ARG A 275 -12.47 -6.26 6.29
CA ARG A 275 -11.95 -5.90 7.61
C ARG A 275 -10.70 -6.72 7.95
N PRO A 276 -9.68 -6.12 8.60
CA PRO A 276 -8.47 -6.81 9.01
C PRO A 276 -8.80 -8.03 9.86
N ASP A 277 -8.20 -9.15 9.50
CA ASP A 277 -8.09 -10.33 10.36
C ASP A 277 -6.61 -10.73 10.44
N ASP A 278 -6.20 -11.14 11.64
CA ASP A 278 -4.81 -11.25 12.10
C ASP A 278 -4.07 -12.49 11.53
N ALA A 279 -4.66 -13.16 10.53
CA ALA A 279 -4.24 -14.47 10.01
C ALA A 279 -3.80 -14.46 8.53
N SER A 280 -3.99 -13.36 7.80
CA SER A 280 -3.68 -13.24 6.37
C SER A 280 -3.13 -11.85 6.06
N PRO A 281 -2.07 -11.71 5.24
CA PRO A 281 -1.49 -10.42 4.92
C PRO A 281 -2.38 -9.56 4.00
N ALA A 282 -3.48 -8.97 4.50
CA ALA A 282 -4.19 -7.93 3.76
C ALA A 282 -5.20 -7.08 4.58
N ASP A 283 -4.94 -5.77 4.58
CA ASP A 283 -5.94 -4.71 4.66
C ASP A 283 -6.26 -4.19 3.25
N LEU A 284 -7.45 -3.64 2.98
CA LEU A 284 -7.81 -3.06 1.66
C LEU A 284 -6.82 -1.97 1.17
N LEU A 285 -6.21 -1.23 2.10
CA LEU A 285 -5.12 -0.27 1.82
C LEU A 285 -3.74 -0.93 1.73
N GLY A 286 -3.53 -2.05 2.43
CA GLY A 286 -2.31 -2.86 2.38
C GLY A 286 -2.20 -3.66 1.08
N ALA A 287 -3.30 -4.32 0.67
CA ALA A 287 -3.47 -5.03 -0.58
C ALA A 287 -3.30 -4.11 -1.80
N PHE A 288 -3.84 -2.88 -1.74
CA PHE A 288 -3.62 -1.82 -2.73
C PHE A 288 -2.14 -1.39 -2.80
N SER A 289 -1.52 -1.19 -1.64
CA SER A 289 -0.11 -0.78 -1.63
C SER A 289 0.85 -1.91 -2.02
N ALA A 290 0.50 -3.18 -1.79
CA ALA A 290 1.31 -4.35 -2.12
C ALA A 290 1.24 -4.72 -3.60
N THR A 291 0.11 -4.47 -4.27
CA THR A 291 -0.08 -4.71 -5.72
C THR A 291 0.76 -3.75 -6.58
N VAL A 292 0.85 -2.48 -6.17
CA VAL A 292 1.55 -1.41 -6.91
C VAL A 292 3.09 -1.47 -6.74
N ARG A 293 3.64 -2.35 -5.88
CA ARG A 293 5.08 -2.41 -5.56
C ARG A 293 5.85 -3.44 -6.38
N ALA A 294 7.16 -3.23 -6.51
CA ALA A 294 8.09 -4.23 -7.02
C ALA A 294 8.41 -5.35 -5.98
N SER A 295 8.16 -5.12 -4.69
CA SER A 295 8.24 -6.15 -3.64
C SER A 295 7.37 -5.78 -2.43
N GLY A 296 6.65 -6.75 -1.88
CA GLY A 296 5.81 -6.60 -0.67
C GLY A 296 5.87 -7.86 0.20
N PRO A 297 5.28 -7.87 1.41
CA PRO A 297 5.29 -9.04 2.28
C PRO A 297 4.73 -10.29 1.60
N TYR A 298 3.72 -10.11 0.74
CA TYR A 298 3.11 -11.22 0.02
C TYR A 298 4.06 -11.86 -0.99
N SER A 299 4.76 -11.08 -1.81
CA SER A 299 5.76 -11.62 -2.75
C SER A 299 6.96 -12.22 -2.01
N ARG A 300 7.40 -11.62 -0.89
CA ARG A 300 8.47 -12.18 -0.04
C ARG A 300 8.07 -13.52 0.59
N ALA A 301 6.85 -13.62 1.14
CA ALA A 301 6.31 -14.84 1.71
C ALA A 301 6.18 -15.95 0.65
N LEU A 302 5.68 -15.58 -0.54
CA LEU A 302 5.60 -16.49 -1.69
C LEU A 302 6.99 -17.02 -2.10
N GLY A 303 8.00 -16.15 -2.16
CA GLY A 303 9.39 -16.54 -2.44
C GLY A 303 9.93 -17.55 -1.42
N ARG A 304 9.56 -17.41 -0.13
CA ARG A 304 9.93 -18.40 0.91
C ARG A 304 9.22 -19.73 0.74
N ALA A 305 7.94 -19.73 0.36
CA ALA A 305 7.21 -20.97 0.07
C ALA A 305 7.85 -21.74 -1.10
N VAL A 306 8.23 -21.03 -2.17
CA VAL A 306 8.98 -21.60 -3.29
C VAL A 306 10.32 -22.17 -2.82
N ALA A 307 11.10 -21.38 -2.08
CA ALA A 307 12.41 -21.78 -1.59
C ALA A 307 12.40 -23.03 -0.68
N ASP A 308 11.29 -23.30 0.00
CA ASP A 308 11.14 -24.45 0.91
C ASP A 308 10.89 -25.78 0.17
N CYS A 309 10.44 -25.77 -1.08
CA CYS A 309 10.02 -26.99 -1.77
C CYS A 309 10.42 -27.14 -3.23
N VAL A 310 10.84 -26.07 -3.89
CA VAL A 310 11.22 -26.10 -5.30
C VAL A 310 12.75 -26.19 -5.42
N PRO A 311 13.30 -27.24 -6.08
CA PRO A 311 14.74 -27.37 -6.28
C PRO A 311 15.32 -26.22 -7.10
N ASP A 312 16.56 -25.84 -6.82
CA ASP A 312 17.31 -24.86 -7.60
C ASP A 312 17.42 -25.30 -9.07
N GLY A 313 17.28 -24.35 -9.99
CA GLY A 313 17.29 -24.59 -11.44
C GLY A 313 15.97 -25.11 -12.02
N ALA A 314 14.97 -25.43 -11.20
CA ALA A 314 13.68 -25.91 -11.68
C ALA A 314 12.90 -24.84 -12.48
N GLU A 315 12.04 -25.30 -13.38
CA GLU A 315 11.10 -24.46 -14.11
C GLU A 315 9.84 -24.20 -13.28
N ILE A 316 9.45 -22.92 -13.19
CA ILE A 316 8.29 -22.46 -12.43
C ILE A 316 7.31 -21.75 -13.36
N ALA A 317 6.03 -22.06 -13.21
CA ALA A 317 4.91 -21.33 -13.78
C ALA A 317 4.03 -20.76 -12.66
N PHE A 318 3.63 -19.50 -12.77
CA PHE A 318 2.71 -18.86 -11.83
C PHE A 318 1.34 -18.67 -12.47
N VAL A 319 0.29 -19.03 -11.72
CA VAL A 319 -1.09 -18.65 -12.04
C VAL A 319 -1.62 -17.87 -10.84
N GLY A 320 -1.98 -16.61 -11.06
CA GLY A 320 -2.35 -15.70 -9.99
C GLY A 320 -3.61 -14.92 -10.28
N HIS A 321 -4.40 -14.67 -9.24
CA HIS A 321 -5.60 -13.83 -9.29
C HIS A 321 -5.42 -12.59 -8.42
N SER A 322 -5.90 -11.42 -8.88
CA SER A 322 -5.90 -10.19 -8.08
C SER A 322 -4.50 -9.84 -7.56
N ALA A 323 -4.31 -9.65 -6.25
CA ALA A 323 -3.02 -9.41 -5.64
C ALA A 323 -1.98 -10.54 -5.86
N GLY A 324 -2.43 -11.77 -6.12
CA GLY A 324 -1.58 -12.92 -6.39
C GLY A 324 -0.82 -12.82 -7.70
N GLY A 325 -1.47 -12.38 -8.78
CA GLY A 325 -0.78 -12.15 -10.06
C GLY A 325 0.27 -11.03 -9.96
N ALA A 326 -0.05 -9.95 -9.23
CA ALA A 326 0.92 -8.88 -8.97
C ALA A 326 2.12 -9.36 -8.13
N ALA A 327 1.90 -10.23 -7.14
CA ALA A 327 2.97 -10.80 -6.33
C ALA A 327 3.85 -11.77 -7.13
N ALA A 328 3.26 -12.59 -8.01
CA ALA A 328 3.97 -13.48 -8.91
C ALA A 328 4.88 -12.70 -9.88
N LEU A 329 4.35 -11.65 -10.53
CA LEU A 329 5.17 -10.80 -11.40
C LEU A 329 6.25 -10.04 -10.65
N SER A 330 6.00 -9.64 -9.40
CA SER A 330 7.01 -9.01 -8.55
C SER A 330 8.18 -9.96 -8.25
N LEU A 331 7.92 -11.26 -8.06
CA LEU A 331 8.99 -12.26 -7.93
C LEU A 331 9.72 -12.50 -9.25
N ALA A 332 9.00 -12.57 -10.37
CA ALA A 332 9.62 -12.75 -11.68
C ALA A 332 10.45 -11.53 -12.11
N GLN A 333 10.19 -10.36 -11.55
CA GLN A 333 11.00 -9.16 -11.75
C GLN A 333 12.29 -9.14 -10.91
N ASP A 334 12.40 -10.00 -9.89
CA ASP A 334 13.60 -10.13 -9.06
C ASP A 334 14.66 -11.00 -9.76
N ALA A 335 15.72 -10.36 -10.23
CA ALA A 335 16.84 -11.04 -10.89
C ALA A 335 17.51 -12.10 -10.00
N ALA A 336 17.51 -11.94 -8.67
CA ALA A 336 18.08 -12.94 -7.77
C ALA A 336 17.19 -14.20 -7.68
N PHE A 337 15.87 -14.01 -7.71
CA PHE A 337 14.91 -15.11 -7.79
C PHE A 337 15.05 -15.85 -9.13
N CYS A 338 15.09 -15.12 -10.24
CA CYS A 338 15.26 -15.68 -11.59
C CYS A 338 16.64 -16.29 -11.86
N ALA A 339 17.67 -15.89 -11.09
CA ALA A 339 18.98 -16.55 -11.15
C ALA A 339 18.96 -17.94 -10.50
N ARG A 340 18.03 -18.18 -9.56
CA ARG A 340 17.90 -19.45 -8.84
C ARG A 340 16.88 -20.39 -9.45
N TRP A 341 15.81 -19.86 -10.06
CA TRP A 341 14.77 -20.65 -10.75
C TRP A 341 14.40 -20.03 -12.10
N THR A 342 13.99 -20.87 -13.05
CA THR A 342 13.56 -20.40 -14.37
C THR A 342 12.06 -20.16 -14.37
N VAL A 343 11.63 -18.90 -14.37
CA VAL A 343 10.20 -18.56 -14.51
C VAL A 343 9.82 -18.64 -15.99
N THR A 344 8.97 -19.61 -16.33
CA THR A 344 8.60 -19.91 -17.72
C THR A 344 7.29 -19.23 -18.13
N HIS A 345 6.30 -19.24 -17.25
CA HIS A 345 4.95 -18.73 -17.51
C HIS A 345 4.43 -17.91 -16.34
N ILE A 346 3.71 -16.84 -16.63
CA ILE A 346 2.91 -16.10 -15.66
C ILE A 346 1.54 -15.83 -16.26
N VAL A 347 0.49 -16.32 -15.62
CA VAL A 347 -0.89 -16.02 -15.96
C VAL A 347 -1.49 -15.18 -14.83
N ALA A 348 -1.77 -13.91 -15.10
CA ALA A 348 -2.31 -12.95 -14.16
C ALA A 348 -3.76 -12.61 -14.53
N VAL A 349 -4.69 -12.91 -13.64
CA VAL A 349 -6.14 -12.73 -13.87
C VAL A 349 -6.69 -11.69 -12.90
N GLY A 350 -7.28 -10.62 -13.43
CA GLY A 350 -7.81 -9.51 -12.63
C GLY A 350 -6.74 -8.82 -11.78
N SER A 351 -5.50 -8.78 -12.25
CA SER A 351 -4.33 -8.30 -11.49
C SER A 351 -3.79 -6.97 -12.04
N PRO A 352 -3.39 -6.01 -11.18
CA PRO A 352 -2.70 -4.79 -11.60
C PRO A 352 -1.22 -5.07 -11.88
N VAL A 353 -0.87 -5.23 -13.15
CA VAL A 353 0.43 -5.74 -13.59
C VAL A 353 1.11 -4.90 -14.67
N ASP A 354 0.46 -3.82 -15.13
CA ASP A 354 0.81 -3.08 -16.35
C ASP A 354 2.18 -2.39 -16.27
N PHE A 355 2.73 -2.21 -15.07
CA PHE A 355 4.07 -1.63 -14.88
C PHE A 355 5.12 -2.62 -14.34
N LYS A 356 4.82 -3.93 -14.40
CA LYS A 356 5.76 -4.98 -14.01
C LYS A 356 6.35 -5.64 -15.25
N GLN A 357 7.56 -6.16 -15.12
CA GLN A 357 8.21 -6.89 -16.22
C GLN A 357 9.08 -8.00 -15.63
N PRO A 358 9.01 -9.23 -16.15
CA PRO A 358 9.95 -10.29 -15.78
C PRO A 358 11.40 -9.88 -16.05
N ALA A 359 12.32 -10.33 -15.21
CA ALA A 359 13.76 -10.13 -15.41
C ALA A 359 14.29 -10.92 -16.62
N ASP A 360 13.68 -12.08 -16.93
CA ASP A 360 13.96 -12.87 -18.13
C ASP A 360 12.94 -12.53 -19.23
N PRO A 361 13.35 -11.95 -20.37
CA PRO A 361 12.43 -11.62 -21.47
C PRO A 361 11.82 -12.86 -22.15
N ARG A 362 12.30 -14.08 -21.85
CA ARG A 362 11.74 -15.33 -22.36
C ARG A 362 10.55 -15.81 -21.56
N THR A 363 10.29 -15.25 -20.38
CA THR A 363 9.10 -15.57 -19.58
C THR A 363 7.86 -15.16 -20.35
N TRP A 364 6.98 -16.12 -20.64
CA TRP A 364 5.71 -15.82 -21.29
C TRP A 364 4.70 -15.29 -20.26
N VAL A 365 4.04 -14.18 -20.58
CA VAL A 365 3.08 -13.51 -19.68
C VAL A 365 1.72 -13.39 -20.36
N ALA A 366 0.67 -13.78 -19.63
CA ALA A 366 -0.71 -13.52 -19.98
C ALA A 366 -1.37 -12.62 -18.92
N SER A 367 -2.00 -11.53 -19.35
CA SER A 367 -2.80 -10.64 -18.50
C SER A 367 -4.26 -10.67 -18.97
N ILE A 368 -5.17 -11.06 -18.09
CA ILE A 368 -6.60 -11.18 -18.40
C ILE A 368 -7.37 -10.27 -17.44
N THR A 369 -7.98 -9.20 -17.95
CA THR A 369 -8.64 -8.15 -17.17
C THR A 369 -10.04 -7.87 -17.67
N ASN A 370 -10.90 -7.42 -16.77
CA ASN A 370 -12.25 -6.97 -17.08
C ASN A 370 -12.32 -5.44 -16.95
N GLN A 371 -12.85 -4.75 -17.94
CA GLN A 371 -12.89 -3.28 -18.00
C GLN A 371 -13.77 -2.66 -16.90
N HIS A 372 -14.69 -3.42 -16.30
CA HIS A 372 -15.51 -3.00 -15.17
C HIS A 372 -14.94 -3.45 -13.81
N ASP A 373 -13.83 -4.17 -13.80
CA ASP A 373 -13.08 -4.51 -12.60
C ASP A 373 -12.10 -3.39 -12.24
N LEU A 374 -12.30 -2.78 -11.08
CA LEU A 374 -11.47 -1.68 -10.61
C LEU A 374 -10.06 -2.12 -10.21
N ILE A 375 -9.86 -3.38 -9.84
CA ILE A 375 -8.61 -3.83 -9.22
C ILE A 375 -7.42 -3.84 -10.18
N PRO A 376 -7.54 -4.33 -11.44
CA PRO A 376 -6.51 -4.14 -12.46
C PRO A 376 -6.11 -2.68 -12.61
N THR A 377 -7.08 -1.75 -12.54
CA THR A 377 -6.82 -0.33 -12.83
C THR A 377 -6.05 0.45 -11.76
N LEU A 378 -5.75 -0.20 -10.64
CA LEU A 378 -5.14 0.46 -9.48
C LEU A 378 -3.67 0.83 -9.68
N ASP A 379 -2.97 0.19 -10.62
CA ASP A 379 -1.62 0.61 -11.00
C ASP A 379 -1.59 1.85 -11.91
N GLY A 380 -2.76 2.28 -12.36
CA GLY A 380 -2.98 3.49 -13.13
C GLY A 380 -3.37 3.26 -14.59
N GLN A 381 -3.49 2.01 -15.07
CA GLN A 381 -3.90 1.73 -16.44
C GLN A 381 -5.27 1.07 -16.48
N GLY A 382 -6.14 1.44 -17.42
CA GLY A 382 -7.46 0.83 -17.55
C GLY A 382 -7.92 0.87 -19.01
N ALA A 383 -9.23 0.72 -19.24
CA ALA A 383 -9.79 0.67 -20.60
C ALA A 383 -9.47 1.92 -21.46
N GLY A 384 -9.17 3.06 -20.82
CA GLY A 384 -8.75 4.29 -21.49
C GLY A 384 -7.26 4.39 -21.82
N ASN A 385 -6.45 3.40 -21.45
CA ASN A 385 -5.02 3.38 -21.76
C ASN A 385 -4.82 3.46 -23.29
N CYS A 386 -3.90 4.34 -23.71
CA CYS A 386 -3.54 4.52 -25.12
C CYS A 386 -2.07 4.18 -25.40
N PHE A 387 -1.39 3.52 -24.45
CA PHE A 387 -0.03 3.04 -24.58
C PHE A 387 -0.01 1.52 -24.57
N ASP A 388 0.67 0.92 -25.54
CA ASP A 388 1.00 -0.49 -25.49
C ASP A 388 2.26 -0.67 -24.62
N LEU A 389 2.05 -1.00 -23.35
CA LEU A 389 3.13 -1.13 -22.37
C LEU A 389 3.88 -2.45 -22.51
N HIS A 390 3.23 -3.47 -23.06
CA HIS A 390 3.75 -4.83 -23.16
C HIS A 390 3.37 -5.48 -24.49
N PRO A 391 3.98 -5.05 -25.62
CA PRO A 391 3.66 -5.58 -26.95
C PRO A 391 3.95 -7.07 -27.10
N ASP A 392 4.80 -7.64 -26.23
CA ASP A 392 5.19 -9.05 -26.26
C ASP A 392 4.31 -9.94 -25.36
N TRP A 393 3.32 -9.38 -24.65
CA TRP A 393 2.44 -10.12 -23.75
C TRP A 393 1.17 -10.58 -24.44
N TYR A 394 0.56 -11.63 -23.91
CA TYR A 394 -0.80 -12.01 -24.27
C TYR A 394 -1.79 -11.24 -23.38
N VAL A 395 -2.36 -10.15 -23.90
CA VAL A 395 -3.28 -9.29 -23.14
C VAL A 395 -4.71 -9.51 -23.62
N VAL A 396 -5.63 -9.76 -22.69
CA VAL A 396 -7.07 -9.86 -22.92
C VAL A 396 -7.75 -8.90 -21.97
N ASP A 397 -8.32 -7.82 -22.51
CA ASP A 397 -9.11 -6.85 -21.75
C ASP A 397 -10.54 -6.85 -22.29
N TYR A 398 -11.49 -7.35 -21.51
CA TYR A 398 -12.85 -7.66 -21.97
C TYR A 398 -13.94 -6.96 -21.15
N THR A 399 -15.15 -6.95 -21.69
CA THR A 399 -16.38 -6.50 -21.00
C THR A 399 -17.32 -7.69 -20.81
N ASP A 400 -18.14 -7.69 -19.76
CA ASP A 400 -19.18 -8.71 -19.56
C ASP A 400 -20.57 -8.11 -19.24
N PRO A 401 -21.67 -8.81 -19.58
CA PRO A 401 -23.03 -8.28 -19.39
C PRO A 401 -23.44 -8.06 -17.93
N SER A 402 -22.81 -8.75 -16.98
CA SER A 402 -23.13 -8.63 -15.56
C SER A 402 -22.43 -7.43 -14.90
N HIS A 403 -21.19 -7.12 -15.30
CA HIS A 403 -20.31 -5.99 -14.93
C HIS A 403 -20.38 -5.41 -13.50
N VAL A 404 -21.01 -6.05 -12.50
CA VAL A 404 -21.19 -5.45 -11.16
C VAL A 404 -19.96 -5.66 -10.30
N PHE A 405 -19.27 -4.58 -9.95
CA PHE A 405 -18.25 -4.60 -8.90
C PHE A 405 -18.89 -4.74 -7.51
N PRO A 406 -18.35 -5.58 -6.60
CA PRO A 406 -17.10 -6.35 -6.70
C PRO A 406 -17.24 -7.76 -7.28
N ALA A 407 -18.42 -8.17 -7.75
CA ALA A 407 -18.64 -9.54 -8.26
C ALA A 407 -17.79 -9.84 -9.50
N CYS A 408 -17.66 -8.87 -10.41
CA CYS A 408 -16.81 -8.98 -11.61
C CYS A 408 -15.32 -9.24 -11.28
N HIS A 409 -14.86 -8.87 -10.07
CA HIS A 409 -13.49 -9.11 -9.63
C HIS A 409 -13.28 -10.54 -9.06
N SER A 410 -14.35 -11.28 -8.78
CA SER A 410 -14.23 -12.61 -8.15
C SER A 410 -13.60 -13.63 -9.10
N ILE A 411 -12.82 -14.57 -8.53
CA ILE A 411 -12.18 -15.63 -9.32
C ILE A 411 -13.21 -16.51 -10.00
N GLU A 412 -14.36 -16.74 -9.35
CA GLU A 412 -15.48 -17.50 -9.91
C GLU A 412 -16.07 -16.81 -11.13
N HIS A 413 -16.09 -15.47 -11.14
CA HIS A 413 -16.59 -14.71 -12.27
C HIS A 413 -15.64 -14.76 -13.46
N TYR A 414 -14.34 -14.49 -13.25
CA TYR A 414 -13.33 -14.66 -14.30
C TYR A 414 -13.29 -16.08 -14.86
N THR A 415 -13.41 -17.09 -13.99
CA THR A 415 -13.46 -18.51 -14.43
C THR A 415 -14.67 -18.78 -15.31
N ARG A 416 -15.84 -18.22 -14.97
CA ARG A 416 -17.04 -18.31 -15.81
C ARG A 416 -16.85 -17.61 -17.16
N ASN A 417 -16.34 -16.38 -17.16
CA ASN A 417 -16.13 -15.65 -18.41
C ASN A 417 -15.13 -16.39 -19.32
N LEU A 418 -14.04 -16.95 -18.78
CA LEU A 418 -13.11 -17.78 -19.56
C LEU A 418 -13.73 -19.09 -20.06
N ALA A 419 -14.72 -19.63 -19.37
CA ALA A 419 -15.41 -20.84 -19.78
C ALA A 419 -16.47 -20.57 -20.87
N GLU A 420 -17.22 -19.47 -20.73
CA GLU A 420 -18.45 -19.21 -21.48
C GLU A 420 -18.29 -18.08 -22.52
N ASP A 421 -17.64 -16.98 -22.16
CA ASP A 421 -17.58 -15.74 -22.96
C ASP A 421 -16.26 -15.57 -23.73
N LEU A 422 -15.16 -16.17 -23.25
CA LEU A 422 -13.81 -16.04 -23.79
C LEU A 422 -13.13 -17.40 -24.08
N PRO A 423 -13.80 -18.34 -24.77
CA PRO A 423 -13.23 -19.67 -25.02
C PRO A 423 -11.94 -19.61 -25.85
N GLU A 424 -11.80 -18.65 -26.77
CA GLU A 424 -10.58 -18.48 -27.58
C GLU A 424 -9.39 -18.07 -26.72
N ALA A 425 -9.62 -17.16 -25.76
CA ALA A 425 -8.58 -16.73 -24.83
C ALA A 425 -8.16 -17.87 -23.90
N ARG A 426 -9.13 -18.61 -23.37
CA ARG A 426 -8.87 -19.83 -22.59
C ARG A 426 -8.02 -20.80 -23.39
N ASP A 427 -8.43 -21.13 -24.61
CA ASP A 427 -7.77 -22.14 -25.45
C ASP A 427 -6.34 -21.71 -25.85
N ALA A 428 -6.11 -20.41 -26.10
CA ALA A 428 -4.79 -19.86 -26.38
C ALA A 428 -3.84 -19.97 -25.18
N VAL A 429 -4.31 -19.65 -23.98
CA VAL A 429 -3.53 -19.80 -22.75
C VAL A 429 -3.28 -21.28 -22.45
N ASP A 430 -4.29 -22.12 -22.62
CA ASP A 430 -4.18 -23.57 -22.42
C ASP A 430 -3.17 -24.23 -23.37
N ALA A 431 -3.10 -23.77 -24.62
CA ALA A 431 -2.09 -24.20 -25.57
C ALA A 431 -0.67 -23.85 -25.09
N ARG A 432 -0.49 -22.70 -24.44
CA ARG A 432 0.80 -22.29 -23.86
C ARG A 432 1.13 -23.06 -22.58
N LEU A 433 0.13 -23.42 -21.77
CA LEU A 433 0.31 -24.23 -20.56
C LEU A 433 0.49 -25.73 -20.85
N SER A 434 0.50 -26.17 -22.11
CA SER A 434 0.65 -27.59 -22.47
C SER A 434 1.88 -28.30 -21.87
N PRO A 435 3.05 -27.66 -21.64
CA PRO A 435 4.18 -28.31 -20.98
C PRO A 435 3.92 -28.67 -19.51
N LEU A 436 2.88 -28.09 -18.91
CA LEU A 436 2.43 -28.31 -17.54
C LEU A 436 1.26 -29.30 -17.48
N ARG A 437 0.87 -29.90 -18.60
CA ARG A 437 -0.20 -30.90 -18.65
C ARG A 437 0.37 -32.30 -18.44
N GLY A 438 0.37 -32.76 -17.20
CA GLY A 438 0.78 -34.13 -16.87
C GLY A 438 0.43 -34.48 -15.42
N PRO A 439 0.79 -35.68 -14.95
CA PRO A 439 0.40 -36.09 -13.61
C PRO A 439 1.08 -35.23 -12.54
N VAL A 440 0.28 -34.74 -11.59
CA VAL A 440 0.77 -34.07 -10.39
C VAL A 440 1.43 -35.13 -9.50
N THR A 441 2.74 -34.99 -9.27
CA THR A 441 3.51 -35.94 -8.45
C THR A 441 3.50 -35.54 -6.98
N ARG A 442 3.48 -34.24 -6.70
CA ARG A 442 3.48 -33.66 -5.35
C ARG A 442 2.68 -32.37 -5.30
N THR A 443 2.00 -32.14 -4.18
CA THR A 443 1.32 -30.88 -3.86
C THR A 443 1.74 -30.42 -2.47
N HIS A 444 2.14 -29.16 -2.35
CA HIS A 444 2.42 -28.49 -1.09
C HIS A 444 1.53 -27.27 -0.94
N VAL A 445 0.91 -27.11 0.23
CA VAL A 445 0.08 -25.94 0.54
C VAL A 445 0.76 -25.16 1.65
N TYR A 446 0.80 -23.83 1.52
CA TYR A 446 1.39 -22.94 2.50
C TYR A 446 0.39 -21.88 2.94
N GLN A 447 0.43 -21.55 4.22
CA GLN A 447 -0.14 -20.33 4.77
C GLN A 447 0.94 -19.25 4.78
N LEU A 448 0.62 -18.10 4.19
CA LEU A 448 1.52 -16.93 4.10
C LEU A 448 1.16 -15.90 5.17
N TYR A 449 2.18 -15.19 5.65
CA TYR A 449 2.08 -14.18 6.71
C TYR A 449 2.96 -12.96 6.40
N ASP A 450 2.60 -11.80 6.94
CA ASP A 450 3.43 -10.58 6.86
C ASP A 450 4.77 -10.75 7.60
N SER A 451 4.78 -11.48 8.70
CA SER A 451 5.99 -11.81 9.46
C SER A 451 5.85 -13.21 10.06
N ASP A 452 6.97 -13.82 10.46
CA ASP A 452 7.00 -15.19 11.00
C ASP A 452 6.21 -15.38 12.30
N GLY A 453 5.53 -14.35 12.83
CA GLY A 453 4.56 -14.47 13.92
C GLY A 453 5.11 -15.13 15.19
N GLY A 454 6.44 -15.12 15.35
CA GLY A 454 7.18 -15.80 16.40
C GLY A 454 7.02 -17.33 16.38
N VAL A 455 8.12 -18.06 16.26
CA VAL A 455 8.18 -19.40 16.83
C VAL A 455 7.86 -19.27 18.32
N THR A 456 6.91 -20.06 18.84
CA THR A 456 6.61 -20.04 20.27
C THR A 456 7.85 -20.51 21.04
N ARG A 457 8.61 -19.57 21.60
CA ARG A 457 9.78 -19.85 22.43
C ARG A 457 9.41 -19.68 23.88
N ARG A 458 9.85 -20.59 24.74
CA ARG A 458 9.76 -20.40 26.19
C ARG A 458 10.96 -19.62 26.70
N ALA A 459 10.69 -18.55 27.44
CA ALA A 459 11.67 -17.83 28.24
C ALA A 459 11.42 -18.16 29.72
N THR A 460 12.49 -18.37 30.48
CA THR A 460 12.39 -18.55 31.93
C THR A 460 12.54 -17.20 32.60
N THR A 461 11.60 -16.84 33.48
CA THR A 461 11.69 -15.65 34.33
C THR A 461 11.70 -16.04 35.80
N THR A 462 12.05 -15.11 36.69
CA THR A 462 11.92 -15.30 38.15
C THR A 462 10.51 -15.67 38.62
N HIS A 463 9.48 -15.30 37.83
CA HIS A 463 8.07 -15.62 38.12
C HIS A 463 7.54 -16.84 37.34
N GLY A 464 8.43 -17.60 36.70
CA GLY A 464 8.10 -18.83 35.96
C GLY A 464 8.31 -18.73 34.45
N PRO A 465 8.05 -19.82 33.72
CA PRO A 465 8.19 -19.85 32.26
C PRO A 465 7.09 -19.03 31.58
N VAL A 466 7.46 -18.31 30.52
CA VAL A 466 6.57 -17.49 29.68
C VAL A 466 6.75 -17.86 28.22
N GLU A 467 5.65 -17.88 27.47
CA GLU A 467 5.66 -18.06 26.02
C GLU A 467 5.84 -16.73 25.30
N LEU A 468 6.80 -16.70 24.38
CA LEU A 468 7.05 -15.60 23.46
C LEU A 468 6.56 -15.98 22.06
N PRO A 469 5.96 -15.04 21.29
CA PRO A 469 5.74 -13.63 21.63
C PRO A 469 4.70 -13.43 22.73
N VAL A 470 4.87 -12.40 23.55
CA VAL A 470 3.85 -12.00 24.53
C VAL A 470 2.64 -11.47 23.76
N ARG A 471 1.47 -12.09 23.94
CA ARG A 471 0.25 -11.75 23.20
C ARG A 471 -0.75 -11.05 24.10
N CYS A 472 -1.37 -9.99 23.57
CA CYS A 472 -2.58 -9.37 24.09
C CYS A 472 -3.69 -9.49 23.05
N ASP A 473 -4.80 -10.11 23.45
CA ASP A 473 -5.97 -10.40 22.62
C ASP A 473 -7.10 -9.39 22.81
N ASP A 474 -7.11 -8.70 23.96
CA ASP A 474 -8.05 -7.63 24.29
C ASP A 474 -7.47 -6.70 25.35
N GLY A 475 -7.76 -5.40 25.21
CA GLY A 475 -7.29 -4.38 26.12
C GLY A 475 -7.67 -2.97 25.69
N TYR A 476 -7.11 -1.99 26.38
CA TYR A 476 -7.21 -0.58 26.04
C TYR A 476 -5.81 0.03 26.04
N ALA A 477 -5.46 0.80 25.02
CA ALA A 477 -4.18 1.51 24.97
C ALA A 477 -4.35 2.96 24.51
N VAL A 478 -3.52 3.84 25.09
CA VAL A 478 -3.39 5.23 24.71
C VAL A 478 -1.91 5.59 24.59
N THR A 479 -1.52 6.16 23.44
CA THR A 479 -0.18 6.70 23.22
C THR A 479 -0.29 8.19 22.94
N ALA A 480 0.21 9.01 23.86
CA ALA A 480 0.22 10.46 23.76
C ALA A 480 1.62 10.98 23.40
N TYR A 481 1.69 11.88 22.42
CA TYR A 481 2.95 12.42 21.91
C TYR A 481 3.11 13.89 22.30
N PHE A 482 4.29 14.25 22.78
CA PHE A 482 4.64 15.57 23.26
C PHE A 482 5.92 16.08 22.58
N THR A 483 6.09 17.40 22.53
CA THR A 483 7.31 18.04 22.02
C THR A 483 8.09 18.68 23.15
N VAL A 484 9.35 18.28 23.35
CA VAL A 484 10.23 18.74 24.43
C VAL A 484 11.51 19.39 23.89
N ARG A 485 12.30 20.07 24.73
CA ARG A 485 13.63 20.54 24.31
C ARG A 485 14.56 19.33 24.15
N ALA A 486 15.35 19.29 23.09
CA ALA A 486 16.17 18.11 22.75
C ALA A 486 17.45 17.95 23.59
N ALA A 487 17.72 18.84 24.56
CA ALA A 487 18.96 18.81 25.33
C ALA A 487 18.98 17.62 26.30
N GLY A 488 20.07 16.84 26.30
CA GLY A 488 20.24 15.68 27.18
C GLY A 488 19.56 14.40 26.71
N LEU A 489 19.05 14.35 25.47
CA LEU A 489 18.44 13.16 24.86
C LEU A 489 19.43 12.43 23.94
N PRO A 490 19.21 11.13 23.64
CA PRO A 490 20.07 10.37 22.73
C PRO A 490 20.20 11.02 21.35
N ASP A 491 21.37 10.92 20.72
CA ASP A 491 21.67 11.57 19.41
C ASP A 491 20.73 11.12 18.27
N GLU A 492 20.16 9.92 18.37
CA GLU A 492 19.25 9.35 17.36
C GLU A 492 17.81 9.86 17.48
N THR A 493 17.54 10.79 18.40
CA THR A 493 16.21 11.35 18.66
C THR A 493 15.66 12.09 17.43
N VAL A 494 14.41 11.81 17.08
CA VAL A 494 13.65 12.54 16.07
C VAL A 494 13.30 13.92 16.61
N THR A 495 13.71 14.95 15.86
CA THR A 495 13.36 16.34 16.16
C THR A 495 12.42 16.92 15.11
N VAL A 496 11.39 17.64 15.56
CA VAL A 496 10.47 18.41 14.73
C VAL A 496 10.63 19.87 15.09
N ARG A 497 11.08 20.70 14.13
CA ARG A 497 11.37 22.13 14.34
C ARG A 497 12.32 22.37 15.52
N GLY A 498 13.31 21.50 15.71
CA GLY A 498 14.31 21.58 16.79
C GLY A 498 13.82 21.10 18.18
N ARG A 499 12.63 20.49 18.27
CA ARG A 499 12.10 19.89 19.50
C ARG A 499 12.01 18.37 19.35
N ALA A 500 12.42 17.64 20.38
CA ALA A 500 12.33 16.18 20.40
C ALA A 500 10.88 15.71 20.61
N LEU A 501 10.52 14.57 20.02
CA LEU A 501 9.23 13.93 20.26
C LEU A 501 9.35 12.87 21.37
N VAL A 502 8.49 12.97 22.37
CA VAL A 502 8.36 12.02 23.48
C VAL A 502 7.00 11.34 23.39
N ALA A 503 6.98 10.02 23.51
CA ALA A 503 5.79 9.20 23.63
C ALA A 503 5.57 8.79 25.09
N VAL A 504 4.33 8.94 25.54
CA VAL A 504 3.81 8.37 26.78
C VAL A 504 2.77 7.33 26.39
N HIS A 505 3.08 6.05 26.56
CA HIS A 505 2.21 4.94 26.23
C HIS A 505 1.68 4.30 27.50
N ILE A 506 0.37 4.09 27.57
CA ILE A 506 -0.28 3.44 28.71
C ILE A 506 -1.31 2.46 28.17
N ALA A 507 -1.21 1.21 28.59
CA ALA A 507 -2.08 0.12 28.18
C ALA A 507 -2.60 -0.66 29.38
N GLU A 508 -3.84 -1.09 29.29
CA GLU A 508 -4.43 -2.11 30.15
C GLU A 508 -4.72 -3.34 29.28
N HIS A 509 -3.92 -4.38 29.49
CA HIS A 509 -4.08 -5.69 28.85
C HIS A 509 -5.06 -6.51 29.67
N ARG A 510 -6.21 -6.85 29.09
CA ARG A 510 -7.29 -7.57 29.80
C ARG A 510 -7.21 -9.08 29.60
N ARG A 511 -6.72 -9.51 28.43
CA ARG A 511 -6.59 -10.91 28.05
C ARG A 511 -5.34 -11.11 27.22
N GLY A 512 -4.50 -12.07 27.59
CA GLY A 512 -3.24 -12.35 26.91
C GLY A 512 -2.45 -13.48 27.57
N THR A 513 -1.24 -13.74 27.07
CA THR A 513 -0.35 -14.81 27.58
C THR A 513 0.12 -14.57 29.01
N LEU A 514 0.17 -13.31 29.46
CA LEU A 514 0.52 -12.94 30.84
C LEU A 514 -0.71 -12.70 31.73
N GLY A 515 -1.91 -13.02 31.25
CA GLY A 515 -3.15 -12.67 31.93
C GLY A 515 -3.45 -11.17 31.87
N ARG A 516 -4.17 -10.64 32.88
CA ARG A 516 -4.51 -9.21 32.98
C ARG A 516 -3.38 -8.45 33.65
N PHE A 517 -2.88 -7.40 33.00
CA PHE A 517 -1.89 -6.48 33.56
C PHE A 517 -1.97 -5.11 32.88
N GLY A 518 -1.50 -4.08 33.55
CA GLY A 518 -1.31 -2.76 33.00
C GLY A 518 0.17 -2.47 32.75
N GLU A 519 0.45 -1.69 31.72
CA GLU A 519 1.78 -1.28 31.28
C GLU A 519 1.78 0.22 31.03
N ALA A 520 2.78 0.94 31.56
CA ALA A 520 3.03 2.33 31.23
C ALA A 520 4.48 2.52 30.81
N SER A 521 4.74 3.38 29.83
CA SER A 521 6.10 3.70 29.41
C SER A 521 6.23 5.13 28.92
N VAL A 522 7.41 5.70 29.16
CA VAL A 522 7.83 7.02 28.67
C VAL A 522 9.09 6.81 27.85
N GLY A 523 9.10 7.29 26.61
CA GLY A 523 10.23 7.11 25.72
C GLY A 523 10.34 8.19 24.65
N VAL A 524 11.52 8.27 24.06
CA VAL A 524 11.86 9.25 23.02
C VAL A 524 11.79 8.57 21.65
N LEU A 525 11.20 9.24 20.66
CA LEU A 525 11.17 8.70 19.31
C LEU A 525 12.56 8.78 18.67
N THR A 526 13.03 7.67 18.09
CA THR A 526 14.32 7.57 17.39
C THR A 526 14.14 7.42 15.88
N ARG A 527 15.20 7.72 15.12
CA ARG A 527 15.23 7.52 13.65
C ARG A 527 14.93 6.04 13.34
N GLY A 528 14.04 5.79 12.38
CA GLY A 528 13.53 4.44 12.09
C GLY A 528 12.16 4.11 12.73
N PHE A 529 11.47 5.11 13.29
CA PHE A 529 10.14 4.97 13.92
C PHE A 529 10.12 4.07 15.17
N GLY A 530 11.26 3.96 15.86
CA GLY A 530 11.36 3.29 17.14
C GLY A 530 11.11 4.22 18.34
N THR A 531 10.81 3.65 19.50
CA THR A 531 10.74 4.37 20.78
C THR A 531 11.86 3.87 21.69
N CYS A 532 12.78 4.74 22.10
CA CYS A 532 13.77 4.44 23.13
C CYS A 532 13.16 4.71 24.51
N LEU A 533 12.95 3.67 25.32
CA LEU A 533 12.34 3.81 26.65
C LEU A 533 13.31 4.47 27.64
N LEU A 534 12.78 5.45 28.38
CA LEU A 534 13.45 6.09 29.51
C LEU A 534 13.01 5.46 30.84
N ALA A 535 11.72 5.15 30.96
CA ALA A 535 11.13 4.49 32.12
C ALA A 535 9.89 3.70 31.70
N SER A 536 9.64 2.56 32.35
CA SER A 536 8.37 1.85 32.25
C SER A 536 7.87 1.38 33.61
N ALA A 537 6.60 0.98 33.69
CA ALA A 537 5.97 0.45 34.88
C ALA A 537 5.00 -0.67 34.50
N GLN A 538 4.92 -1.71 35.33
CA GLN A 538 4.10 -2.90 35.11
C GLN A 538 3.26 -3.20 36.36
N SER A 539 2.01 -3.63 36.17
CA SER A 539 1.08 -3.83 37.29
C SER A 539 1.12 -5.22 37.94
N THR A 540 1.91 -6.15 37.41
CA THR A 540 2.05 -7.50 37.96
C THR A 540 3.52 -7.92 37.97
N GLY A 541 3.92 -8.73 38.97
CA GLY A 541 5.29 -9.21 39.08
C GLY A 541 5.74 -10.03 37.86
N LEU A 542 4.84 -10.82 37.26
CA LEU A 542 5.15 -11.56 36.03
C LEU A 542 5.42 -10.62 34.84
N ALA A 543 4.57 -9.58 34.63
CA ALA A 543 4.79 -8.60 33.57
C ALA A 543 6.06 -7.77 33.82
N HIS A 544 6.34 -7.43 35.08
CA HIS A 544 7.56 -6.77 35.50
C HIS A 544 8.81 -7.61 35.16
N ALA A 545 8.83 -8.89 35.56
CA ALA A 545 9.94 -9.80 35.27
C ALA A 545 10.15 -10.00 33.77
N VAL A 546 9.06 -10.12 32.99
CA VAL A 546 9.17 -10.19 31.52
C VAL A 546 9.75 -8.88 30.94
N ALA A 547 9.30 -7.72 31.42
CA ALA A 547 9.82 -6.43 30.97
C ALA A 547 11.33 -6.29 31.27
N THR A 548 11.78 -6.65 32.47
CA THR A 548 13.18 -6.47 32.91
C THR A 548 14.12 -7.58 32.42
N GLU A 549 13.73 -8.85 32.53
CA GLU A 549 14.59 -10.00 32.27
C GLU A 549 14.60 -10.39 30.79
N VAL A 550 13.46 -10.29 30.10
CA VAL A 550 13.34 -10.69 28.68
C VAL A 550 13.60 -9.50 27.75
N PHE A 551 12.99 -8.35 28.02
CA PHE A 551 13.07 -7.17 27.15
C PHE A 551 14.09 -6.11 27.62
N GLY A 552 14.72 -6.30 28.79
CA GLY A 552 15.74 -5.38 29.29
C GLY A 552 15.22 -3.97 29.58
N GLN A 553 13.92 -3.81 29.87
CA GLN A 553 13.30 -2.51 30.09
C GLN A 553 13.63 -1.95 31.48
N PRO A 554 13.75 -0.62 31.62
CA PRO A 554 13.85 0.06 32.91
C PRO A 554 12.46 0.13 33.58
N ALA A 555 11.92 -1.04 33.93
CA ALA A 555 10.58 -1.18 34.49
C ALA A 555 10.59 -1.10 36.02
N THR A 556 9.53 -0.53 36.59
CA THR A 556 9.17 -0.62 38.02
C THR A 556 7.82 -1.33 38.20
N GLU A 557 7.46 -1.69 39.42
CA GLU A 557 6.10 -2.15 39.72
C GLU A 557 5.22 -0.95 40.10
N ALA A 558 4.05 -0.84 39.47
CA ALA A 558 3.04 0.19 39.78
C ALA A 558 1.66 -0.26 39.30
N ASP A 559 0.59 0.13 39.97
CA ASP A 559 -0.77 -0.08 39.47
C ASP A 559 -1.01 0.81 38.25
N VAL A 560 -1.38 0.21 37.12
CA VAL A 560 -1.58 0.89 35.84
C VAL A 560 -2.97 0.60 35.33
N ARG A 561 -3.73 1.66 35.05
CA ARG A 561 -5.12 1.56 34.58
C ARG A 561 -5.34 2.49 33.40
N ALA A 562 -6.05 2.03 32.38
CA ALA A 562 -6.36 2.84 31.21
C ALA A 562 -7.74 2.53 30.65
N GLY A 563 -8.53 3.57 30.39
CA GLY A 563 -9.86 3.42 29.84
C GLY A 563 -10.37 4.70 29.20
N GLY A 564 -11.50 4.60 28.50
CA GLY A 564 -12.11 5.76 27.90
C GLY A 564 -13.27 5.44 26.97
N GLY A 565 -14.06 6.48 26.70
CA GLY A 565 -15.18 6.44 25.76
C GLY A 565 -14.81 6.99 24.38
N ALA A 566 -15.83 7.21 23.53
CA ALA A 566 -15.67 7.67 22.14
C ALA A 566 -14.88 9.00 21.99
N ARG A 567 -14.98 9.89 22.98
CA ARG A 567 -14.42 11.25 22.93
C ARG A 567 -13.61 11.63 24.17
N TRP A 568 -13.30 10.69 25.05
CA TRP A 568 -12.52 10.96 26.27
C TRP A 568 -11.65 9.75 26.62
N THR A 569 -10.56 9.98 27.32
CA THR A 569 -9.71 8.92 27.89
C THR A 569 -9.20 9.35 29.26
N ARG A 570 -8.89 8.35 30.09
CA ARG A 570 -8.24 8.49 31.38
C ARG A 570 -7.30 7.30 31.58
N ALA A 571 -6.06 7.60 31.88
CA ALA A 571 -5.04 6.62 32.19
C ALA A 571 -4.23 7.10 33.41
N GLU A 572 -3.93 6.17 34.30
CA GLU A 572 -3.36 6.44 35.62
C GLU A 572 -2.29 5.41 35.95
N VAL A 573 -1.25 5.87 36.65
CA VAL A 573 -0.19 5.06 37.21
C VAL A 573 -0.03 5.45 38.68
N ASP A 574 -0.08 4.48 39.59
CA ASP A 574 0.05 4.67 41.04
C ASP A 574 1.05 3.68 41.64
N ALA A 575 1.96 4.15 42.49
CA ALA A 575 2.95 3.34 43.19
C ALA A 575 2.98 3.67 44.68
N GLY A 576 1.82 3.55 45.35
CA GLY A 576 1.62 4.02 46.73
C GLY A 576 1.32 5.52 46.81
N GLY A 577 0.94 6.10 45.67
CA GLY A 577 0.83 7.53 45.38
C GLY A 577 0.79 7.78 43.87
N PRO A 578 0.16 8.86 43.40
CA PRO A 578 -0.04 9.10 41.97
C PRO A 578 1.31 9.39 41.29
N VAL A 579 1.69 8.57 40.32
CA VAL A 579 2.92 8.72 39.52
C VAL A 579 2.65 9.50 38.23
N LEU A 580 1.55 9.19 37.56
CA LEU A 580 1.14 9.82 36.31
C LEU A 580 -0.38 9.79 36.19
N THR A 581 -0.96 10.87 35.65
CA THR A 581 -2.34 10.89 35.17
C THR A 581 -2.41 11.54 33.80
N LEU A 582 -2.99 10.85 32.82
CA LEU A 582 -3.33 11.38 31.51
C LEU A 582 -4.85 11.34 31.33
N ALA A 583 -5.51 12.50 31.31
CA ALA A 583 -6.97 12.54 31.23
C ALA A 583 -7.49 13.72 30.41
N GLY A 584 -8.67 13.56 29.83
CA GLY A 584 -9.43 14.65 29.19
C GLY A 584 -10.17 14.23 27.91
N ALA A 585 -10.53 15.23 27.11
CA ALA A 585 -11.26 15.03 25.86
C ALA A 585 -10.32 14.73 24.69
N LEU A 586 -10.69 13.76 23.84
CA LEU A 586 -9.91 13.36 22.67
C LEU A 586 -10.18 14.21 21.42
N GLY A 587 -11.39 14.80 21.31
CA GLY A 587 -11.81 15.48 20.08
C GLY A 587 -12.14 14.51 18.93
N PRO A 588 -12.30 15.01 17.68
CA PRO A 588 -12.52 14.16 16.52
C PRO A 588 -11.31 13.24 16.27
N GLY A 589 -11.56 12.04 15.75
CA GLY A 589 -10.52 11.05 15.50
C GLY A 589 -10.59 10.49 14.10
N VAL A 590 -9.43 10.30 13.47
CA VAL A 590 -9.26 9.68 12.16
C VAL A 590 -8.85 8.21 12.37
N PRO A 591 -9.42 7.23 11.64
CA PRO A 591 -8.95 5.86 11.70
C PRO A 591 -7.45 5.76 11.42
N LEU A 592 -6.75 4.92 12.18
CA LEU A 592 -5.32 4.64 12.00
C LEU A 592 -5.14 3.12 11.92
N ALA A 593 -4.38 2.66 10.94
CA ALA A 593 -4.04 1.24 10.80
C ALA A 593 -3.18 0.76 11.98
N GLY A 594 -3.23 -0.54 12.25
CA GLY A 594 -2.24 -1.20 13.09
C GLY A 594 -0.85 -1.11 12.47
N GLY A 595 0.19 -1.38 13.25
CA GLY A 595 1.56 -1.28 12.75
C GLY A 595 2.56 -1.94 13.68
N THR A 596 3.68 -2.35 13.09
CA THR A 596 4.83 -2.83 13.85
C THR A 596 5.73 -1.65 14.18
N HIS A 597 6.12 -1.53 15.44
CA HIS A 597 7.10 -0.54 15.86
C HIS A 597 8.16 -1.17 16.76
N THR A 598 9.38 -0.65 16.69
CA THR A 598 10.49 -1.11 17.52
C THR A 598 10.52 -0.33 18.82
N VAL A 599 10.49 -1.02 19.95
CA VAL A 599 10.73 -0.44 21.27
C VAL A 599 12.14 -0.82 21.69
N SER A 600 13.03 0.15 21.82
CA SER A 600 14.42 -0.08 22.20
C SER A 600 14.68 0.35 23.63
N THR A 601 15.61 -0.32 24.29
CA THR A 601 16.09 0.04 25.63
C THR A 601 17.58 0.29 25.56
N LEU A 602 18.06 1.37 26.20
CA LEU A 602 19.49 1.65 26.25
C LEU A 602 20.10 0.91 27.44
N LYS A 603 20.90 -0.13 27.18
CA LYS A 603 21.59 -0.93 28.21
C LYS A 603 23.10 -0.84 28.00
N ASN A 604 23.82 -0.27 28.97
CA ASN A 604 25.28 -0.10 28.93
C ASN A 604 25.81 0.60 27.65
N GLY A 605 25.04 1.54 27.09
CA GLY A 605 25.40 2.23 25.85
C GLY A 605 24.97 1.52 24.56
N THR A 606 24.37 0.32 24.64
CA THR A 606 23.86 -0.43 23.49
C THR A 606 22.34 -0.46 23.49
N LEU A 607 21.72 -0.11 22.36
CA LEU A 607 20.27 -0.24 22.19
C LEU A 607 19.89 -1.71 21.98
N THR A 608 19.05 -2.24 22.85
CA THR A 608 18.46 -3.57 22.69
C THR A 608 17.04 -3.41 22.15
N PRO A 609 16.77 -3.76 20.88
CA PRO A 609 15.45 -3.62 20.31
C PRO A 609 14.52 -4.75 20.76
N SER A 610 13.24 -4.42 20.91
CA SER A 610 12.11 -5.35 21.01
C SER A 610 11.09 -4.96 19.94
N CYS A 611 10.42 -5.93 19.35
CA CYS A 611 9.45 -5.70 18.30
C CYS A 611 8.05 -5.76 18.89
N VAL A 612 7.28 -4.67 18.76
CA VAL A 612 5.87 -4.62 19.17
C VAL A 612 5.02 -4.50 17.91
N GLU A 613 4.34 -5.58 17.59
CA GLU A 613 3.30 -5.59 16.58
C GLU A 613 1.98 -5.22 17.23
N GLU A 614 1.39 -4.13 16.77
CA GLU A 614 0.27 -3.52 17.43
C GLU A 614 -0.95 -3.66 16.49
N ARG A 615 -1.94 -4.45 16.91
CA ARG A 615 -3.08 -4.91 16.10
C ARG A 615 -4.39 -4.22 16.50
N GLY A 616 -5.42 -4.38 15.68
CA GLY A 616 -6.79 -3.92 15.94
C GLY A 616 -7.08 -2.44 15.62
N PRO A 617 -8.36 -2.02 15.66
CA PRO A 617 -8.80 -0.69 15.24
C PRO A 617 -8.31 0.42 16.18
N ARG A 618 -7.66 1.44 15.61
CA ARG A 618 -7.17 2.62 16.34
C ARG A 618 -7.72 3.91 15.77
N LYS A 619 -7.72 4.95 16.61
CA LYS A 619 -8.00 6.32 16.16
C LYS A 619 -6.89 7.27 16.58
N ALA A 620 -6.46 8.05 15.61
CA ALA A 620 -5.56 9.17 15.73
C ALA A 620 -6.35 10.45 16.03
N HIS A 621 -5.98 11.15 17.08
CA HIS A 621 -6.62 12.36 17.58
C HIS A 621 -5.60 13.52 17.51
N PRO A 622 -5.72 14.41 16.50
CA PRO A 622 -4.87 15.59 16.42
C PRO A 622 -5.28 16.62 17.46
N ALA A 623 -4.30 17.19 18.19
CA ALA A 623 -4.50 18.24 19.19
C ALA A 623 -5.63 17.94 20.22
N PRO A 624 -5.55 16.83 20.96
CA PRO A 624 -6.59 16.46 21.91
C PRO A 624 -6.59 17.40 23.13
N GLY A 625 -7.74 17.55 23.78
CA GLY A 625 -7.90 18.28 25.04
C GLY A 625 -7.43 17.50 26.27
N LEU A 626 -6.41 16.65 26.13
CA LEU A 626 -5.82 15.87 27.22
C LEU A 626 -4.82 16.70 28.00
N ARG A 627 -4.68 16.38 29.28
CA ARG A 627 -3.63 16.91 30.14
C ARG A 627 -2.90 15.76 30.81
N LEU A 628 -1.57 15.87 30.79
CA LEU A 628 -0.68 15.01 31.54
C LEU A 628 -0.30 15.70 32.85
N THR A 629 -0.40 14.98 33.96
CA THR A 629 0.03 15.43 35.28
C THR A 629 1.03 14.42 35.83
N ALA A 630 2.19 14.90 36.26
CA ALA A 630 3.21 14.09 36.90
C ALA A 630 2.99 14.08 38.42
N GLY A 631 3.24 12.93 39.04
CA GLY A 631 3.20 12.76 40.48
C GLY A 631 4.21 13.62 41.23
N PRO A 632 3.93 13.99 42.50
CA PRO A 632 4.91 14.64 43.37
C PRO A 632 6.01 13.66 43.83
N ASP A 633 5.77 12.35 43.73
CA ASP A 633 6.65 11.30 44.22
C ASP A 633 7.96 11.21 43.42
N GLU A 634 9.01 10.69 44.07
CA GLU A 634 10.34 10.46 43.48
C GLU A 634 10.41 9.19 42.62
N HIS A 635 9.26 8.68 42.18
CA HIS A 635 9.19 7.54 41.27
C HIS A 635 9.94 7.86 39.96
N PRO A 636 10.80 6.96 39.43
CA PRO A 636 11.64 7.23 38.27
C PRO A 636 10.87 7.80 37.07
N MET A 637 9.68 7.25 36.78
CA MET A 637 8.82 7.76 35.70
C MET A 637 8.35 9.21 35.96
N ALA A 638 7.89 9.53 37.18
CA ALA A 638 7.44 10.89 37.52
C ALA A 638 8.59 11.91 37.43
N ARG A 639 9.80 11.51 37.82
CA ARG A 639 11.01 12.34 37.67
C ARG A 639 11.30 12.66 36.20
N HIS A 640 11.32 11.65 35.32
CA HIS A 640 11.55 11.87 33.88
C HIS A 640 10.50 12.79 33.26
N LEU A 641 9.22 12.65 33.64
CA LEU A 641 8.16 13.54 33.16
C LEU A 641 8.39 15.00 33.56
N ARG A 642 8.83 15.24 34.81
CA ARG A 642 9.15 16.57 35.33
C ARG A 642 10.39 17.16 34.63
N GLU A 643 11.46 16.39 34.49
CA GLU A 643 12.70 16.81 33.81
C GLU A 643 12.46 17.16 32.32
N LEU A 644 11.57 16.42 31.66
CA LEU A 644 11.15 16.70 30.28
C LEU A 644 10.17 17.88 30.16
N GLY A 645 9.72 18.45 31.28
CA GLY A 645 8.77 19.56 31.33
C GLY A 645 7.36 19.18 30.87
N LEU A 646 6.96 17.93 31.13
CA LEU A 646 5.68 17.37 30.70
C LEU A 646 4.56 17.50 31.74
N ASP A 647 4.87 17.95 32.96
CA ASP A 647 3.85 18.20 33.97
C ASP A 647 2.91 19.35 33.55
N GLY A 648 1.61 19.10 33.61
CA GLY A 648 0.57 19.97 33.07
C GLY A 648 0.55 20.08 31.54
N ALA A 649 1.40 19.38 30.80
CA ALA A 649 1.50 19.52 29.36
C ALA A 649 0.30 18.91 28.61
N ARG A 650 0.04 19.43 27.40
CA ARG A 650 -0.95 18.87 26.48
C ARG A 650 -0.23 18.14 25.34
N PRO A 651 -0.67 16.93 24.96
CA PRO A 651 -0.07 16.24 23.84
C PRO A 651 -0.43 16.94 22.52
N VAL A 652 0.50 16.92 21.57
CA VAL A 652 0.27 17.43 20.22
C VAL A 652 -0.56 16.46 19.38
N PHE A 653 -0.51 15.18 19.74
CA PHE A 653 -1.15 14.08 19.04
C PHE A 653 -1.38 12.91 19.99
N CYS A 654 -2.47 12.16 19.81
CA CYS A 654 -2.78 10.99 20.62
C CYS A 654 -3.37 9.87 19.77
N VAL A 655 -2.96 8.62 20.04
CA VAL A 655 -3.53 7.41 19.43
C VAL A 655 -4.23 6.61 20.50
N VAL A 656 -5.46 6.18 20.23
CA VAL A 656 -6.25 5.35 21.14
C VAL A 656 -6.70 4.06 20.45
N ALA A 657 -6.45 2.93 21.12
CA ALA A 657 -6.93 1.61 20.74
C ALA A 657 -7.88 1.10 21.83
N ARG A 658 -9.18 1.00 21.54
CA ARG A 658 -10.19 0.55 22.53
C ARG A 658 -10.35 -0.97 22.63
N ALA A 659 -9.91 -1.66 21.58
CA ALA A 659 -9.77 -3.10 21.51
C ALA A 659 -8.29 -3.36 21.18
N HIS A 660 -7.42 -2.98 22.11
CA HIS A 660 -5.98 -3.11 21.96
C HIS A 660 -5.62 -4.59 21.83
N ARG A 661 -4.83 -4.89 20.81
CA ARG A 661 -4.20 -6.19 20.60
C ARG A 661 -2.74 -5.96 20.28
N SER A 662 -1.88 -6.86 20.73
CA SER A 662 -0.45 -6.74 20.45
C SER A 662 0.27 -8.09 20.53
N LEU A 663 1.40 -8.17 19.80
CA LEU A 663 2.42 -9.19 19.96
C LEU A 663 3.74 -8.50 20.26
N ARG A 664 4.40 -8.86 21.35
CA ARG A 664 5.75 -8.39 21.67
C ARG A 664 6.76 -9.54 21.58
N SER A 665 7.79 -9.36 20.76
CA SER A 665 8.85 -10.35 20.52
C SER A 665 10.24 -9.75 20.71
N VAL A 666 11.22 -10.62 20.92
CA VAL A 666 12.65 -10.30 20.81
C VAL A 666 13.03 -10.42 19.33
N PRO A 667 13.83 -9.51 18.76
CA PRO A 667 14.36 -9.68 17.42
C PRO A 667 15.08 -11.02 17.31
N GLY A 668 14.74 -11.79 16.27
CA GLY A 668 15.36 -13.08 15.97
C GLY A 668 16.80 -12.95 15.49
#